data_AF-A0A200QUL8-F1
#
_entry.id   AF-A0A200QUL8-F1
#
_cell.length_a   1.000
_cell.length_b   1.000
_cell.length_c   1.000
_cell.angle_alpha   90.00
_cell.angle_beta   90.00
_cell.angle_gamma   90.00
#
_symmetry.space_group_name_H-M   'P 1'
#
loop_
_entity.id
_entity.type
_entity.pdbx_description
1 polymer ?
#
loop_
_entity_poly.entity_id
_entity_poly.type
_entity_poly.pdbx_seq_one_letter_code
_entity_poly.pdbx_strand_id
1 'polypeptide(L)'
;MELEMDSMASSIGVSVPVLRFLLCFVATIPVSFLHRFVPGTLPKHLYAAFSGVLLSYLSFGMLSNLHFLIPMLMGYTSMILFRRYCGIITFFTGFGYLIGCHVYYMSGDAWKEGGIDATGALMVLTLKVISCAINYNDGLLKEEEGLREAQKKYRLLQLPSLIEYIGYCLCCGSHFAGPVYEMKDYLEWTERKGIWVRSEKGPSPFGATLRAIVQGAFCMALYLYLVPNFPLSRFTDPVYQEWGFWKRLGYQYMSGFTARWKYYFIWSISEASIIISGLGFTGWTDSSPPKPRWDRAKNVDILGVELAKSAVQLPVFWNIQVSTWLRHYVYERLIQKGKKPGFFQLLATQTVSAVWHGLYPGYIIFFVQSALMIAGSRVIYRWQQAVPQGLFRNILVFMNFAYTVLVLNYSCVGFMVLSMHETIASYGSVYYIGTILPIVLILLGIPGLDESYLPRWIGYTFGSLLVLNHFVGSGSLTTPAQLRSEALGLCLAAFSITIPYLGRFLKGAALVERPTLPEGNRQIFVMSEHLLDTHKEDLAWGTYVLLKNTNTISVLISAQGALCVRGYWNSPEDASKAQILDWLERKIQEIGLSDLKETLYFAQGADSAVWEMLPEGTRSLLVQPVSEDPNSSASGTTKKIGGFILLASSMSYAYNDRDQAWIGAVANKFRGKTHV
;
A
#
# COMPACT_ATOMS: atom_id res chain seq x y z
N MET A 1 -28.45 36.17 21.97
CA MET A 1 -27.50 35.42 21.13
C MET A 1 -26.26 34.94 21.90
N GLU A 2 -25.36 35.78 22.44
CA GLU A 2 -24.18 35.25 23.19
C GLU A 2 -24.55 34.45 24.44
N LEU A 3 -25.42 34.99 25.31
CA LEU A 3 -25.94 34.28 26.49
C LEU A 3 -26.68 32.96 26.16
N GLU A 4 -27.31 32.88 24.99
CA GLU A 4 -28.00 31.65 24.52
C GLU A 4 -26.99 30.61 24.01
N MET A 5 -25.93 31.06 23.32
CA MET A 5 -24.86 30.18 22.86
C MET A 5 -24.06 29.60 24.03
N ASP A 6 -23.81 30.38 25.08
CA ASP A 6 -23.12 29.92 26.28
C ASP A 6 -23.92 28.81 26.99
N SER A 7 -25.24 29.03 27.12
CA SER A 7 -26.17 28.04 27.69
C SER A 7 -26.21 26.75 26.86
N MET A 8 -26.35 26.86 25.53
CA MET A 8 -26.34 25.70 24.62
C MET A 8 -25.02 24.94 24.68
N ALA A 9 -23.88 25.64 24.58
CA ALA A 9 -22.55 25.03 24.61
C ALA A 9 -22.32 24.29 25.94
N SER A 10 -22.70 24.90 27.05
CA SER A 10 -22.62 24.30 28.39
C SER A 10 -23.49 23.04 28.50
N SER A 11 -24.71 23.05 27.95
CA SER A 11 -25.64 21.91 28.02
C SER A 11 -25.16 20.64 27.30
N ILE A 12 -24.33 20.81 26.26
CA ILE A 12 -23.74 19.68 25.50
C ILE A 12 -22.26 19.45 25.85
N GLY A 13 -21.71 20.19 26.82
CA GLY A 13 -20.34 20.02 27.31
C GLY A 13 -19.24 20.40 26.32
N VAL A 14 -19.46 21.40 25.46
CA VAL A 14 -18.45 21.91 24.52
C VAL A 14 -18.21 23.40 24.72
N SER A 15 -17.09 23.91 24.20
CA SER A 15 -16.84 25.36 24.18
C SER A 15 -17.67 26.05 23.09
N VAL A 16 -17.96 27.33 23.27
CA VAL A 16 -18.71 28.15 22.29
C VAL A 16 -18.07 28.13 20.91
N PRO A 17 -16.73 28.23 20.74
CA PRO A 17 -16.09 28.09 19.43
C PRO A 17 -16.35 26.72 18.76
N VAL A 18 -16.33 25.63 19.54
CA VAL A 18 -16.62 24.28 19.03
C VAL A 18 -18.08 24.18 18.59
N LEU A 19 -19.02 24.71 19.37
CA LEU A 19 -20.43 24.75 18.98
C LEU A 19 -20.63 25.56 17.69
N ARG A 20 -20.02 26.75 17.57
CA ARG A 20 -20.07 27.58 16.35
C ARG A 20 -19.57 26.82 15.13
N PHE A 21 -18.41 26.17 15.25
CA PHE A 21 -17.86 25.33 14.19
C PHE A 21 -18.82 24.21 13.81
N LEU A 22 -19.35 23.46 14.79
CA LEU A 22 -20.26 22.32 14.52
C LEU A 22 -21.54 22.77 13.81
N LEU A 23 -22.14 23.90 14.20
CA LEU A 23 -23.31 24.44 13.54
C LEU A 23 -23.03 24.82 12.09
N CYS A 24 -21.93 25.54 11.83
CA CYS A 24 -21.52 25.89 10.47
C CYS A 24 -21.13 24.66 9.64
N PHE A 25 -20.52 23.66 10.27
CA PHE A 25 -20.11 22.42 9.64
C PHE A 25 -21.31 21.55 9.28
N VAL A 26 -22.36 21.47 10.11
CA VAL A 26 -23.62 20.83 9.71
C VAL A 26 -24.33 21.63 8.62
N ALA A 27 -24.24 22.96 8.66
CA ALA A 27 -24.81 23.85 7.64
C ALA A 27 -24.17 23.66 6.24
N THR A 28 -23.01 23.01 6.12
CA THR A 28 -22.46 22.67 4.79
C THR A 28 -23.37 21.72 4.02
N ILE A 29 -24.21 20.93 4.68
CA ILE A 29 -25.16 20.01 4.02
C ILE A 29 -26.24 20.79 3.24
N PRO A 30 -27.10 21.64 3.86
CA PRO A 30 -28.12 22.39 3.12
C PRO A 30 -27.50 23.39 2.13
N VAL A 31 -26.34 23.99 2.44
CA VAL A 31 -25.64 24.88 1.51
C VAL A 31 -25.12 24.10 0.28
N SER A 32 -24.57 22.91 0.48
CA SER A 32 -24.15 22.04 -0.63
C SER A 32 -25.33 21.55 -1.46
N PHE A 33 -26.50 21.32 -0.85
CA PHE A 33 -27.73 21.01 -1.57
C PHE A 33 -28.15 22.16 -2.49
N LEU A 34 -28.13 23.40 -1.99
CA LEU A 34 -28.50 24.59 -2.76
C LEU A 34 -27.61 24.80 -3.99
N HIS A 35 -26.33 24.40 -3.94
CA HIS A 35 -25.42 24.49 -5.09
C HIS A 35 -25.93 23.79 -6.35
N ARG A 36 -26.74 22.72 -6.20
CA ARG A 36 -27.34 21.99 -7.33
C ARG A 36 -28.27 22.84 -8.19
N PHE A 37 -28.90 23.84 -7.58
CA PHE A 37 -29.89 24.70 -8.24
C PHE A 37 -29.26 25.96 -8.83
N VAL A 38 -27.98 26.20 -8.59
CA VAL A 38 -27.26 27.35 -9.14
C VAL A 38 -27.11 27.18 -10.67
N PRO A 39 -27.69 28.09 -11.49
CA PRO A 39 -27.66 27.97 -12.93
C PRO A 39 -26.33 28.48 -13.50
N GLY A 40 -25.85 27.83 -14.57
CA GLY A 40 -24.62 28.21 -15.26
C GLY A 40 -23.33 27.79 -14.55
N THR A 41 -22.20 27.98 -15.23
CA THR A 41 -20.87 27.59 -14.72
C THR A 41 -20.28 28.65 -13.80
N LEU A 42 -20.21 29.92 -14.26
CA LEU A 42 -19.67 31.02 -13.46
C LEU A 42 -20.40 31.21 -12.10
N PRO A 43 -21.74 31.22 -12.03
CA PRO A 43 -22.43 31.36 -10.75
C PRO A 43 -22.15 30.20 -9.79
N LYS A 44 -21.88 28.98 -10.27
CA LYS A 44 -21.51 27.86 -9.41
C LYS A 44 -20.16 28.05 -8.73
N HIS A 45 -19.18 28.62 -9.45
CA HIS A 45 -17.88 28.94 -8.85
C HIS A 45 -18.01 30.06 -7.82
N LEU A 46 -18.74 31.12 -8.15
CA LEU A 46 -19.03 32.21 -7.23
C LEU A 46 -19.79 31.74 -5.99
N TYR A 47 -20.79 30.87 -6.15
CA TYR A 47 -21.50 30.27 -5.03
C TYR A 47 -20.58 29.43 -4.15
N ALA A 48 -19.75 28.57 -4.75
CA ALA A 48 -18.80 27.75 -4.00
C ALA A 48 -17.82 28.61 -3.19
N ALA A 49 -17.28 29.67 -3.80
CA ALA A 49 -16.41 30.64 -3.14
C ALA A 49 -17.14 31.38 -2.00
N PHE A 50 -18.27 32.01 -2.30
CA PHE A 50 -19.03 32.83 -1.37
C PHE A 50 -19.52 32.02 -0.15
N SER A 51 -20.12 30.86 -0.40
CA SER A 51 -20.61 29.99 0.68
C SER A 51 -19.47 29.46 1.55
N GLY A 52 -18.32 29.15 0.95
CA GLY A 52 -17.09 28.79 1.64
C GLY A 52 -16.62 29.88 2.59
N VAL A 53 -16.41 31.10 2.06
CA VAL A 53 -15.99 32.28 2.83
C VAL A 53 -16.98 32.59 3.94
N LEU A 54 -18.28 32.57 3.65
CA LEU A 54 -19.31 32.90 4.63
C LEU A 54 -19.29 31.93 5.81
N LEU A 55 -19.35 30.62 5.54
CA LEU A 55 -19.37 29.62 6.61
C LEU A 55 -18.06 29.62 7.41
N SER A 56 -16.92 29.74 6.73
CA SER A 56 -15.61 29.78 7.41
C SER A 56 -15.43 31.06 8.22
N TYR A 57 -15.93 32.21 7.75
CA TYR A 57 -15.99 33.45 8.53
C TYR A 57 -16.82 33.28 9.80
N LEU A 58 -18.02 32.69 9.69
CA LEU A 58 -18.89 32.43 10.85
C LEU A 58 -18.27 31.44 11.85
N SER A 59 -17.44 30.52 11.36
CA SER A 59 -16.79 29.50 12.20
C SER A 59 -15.54 30.00 12.90
N PHE A 60 -14.68 30.71 12.18
CA PHE A 60 -13.31 31.02 12.61
C PHE A 60 -13.00 32.52 12.73
N GLY A 61 -13.89 33.39 12.24
CA GLY A 61 -13.69 34.84 12.21
C GLY A 61 -12.81 35.35 11.06
N MET A 62 -12.71 36.68 10.95
CA MET A 62 -12.03 37.35 9.84
C MET A 62 -10.54 37.04 9.75
N LEU A 63 -9.81 37.14 10.88
CA LEU A 63 -8.36 36.98 10.91
C LEU A 63 -7.95 35.59 10.42
N SER A 64 -8.61 34.56 10.93
CA SER A 64 -8.40 33.17 10.52
C SER A 64 -8.62 32.95 9.02
N ASN A 65 -9.58 33.65 8.42
CA ASN A 65 -9.88 33.54 6.99
C ASN A 65 -8.80 34.17 6.10
N LEU A 66 -8.12 35.21 6.57
CA LEU A 66 -7.00 35.81 5.84
C LEU A 66 -5.85 34.81 5.65
N HIS A 67 -5.68 33.86 6.58
CA HIS A 67 -4.66 32.82 6.44
C HIS A 67 -4.93 31.87 5.26
N PHE A 68 -6.18 31.68 4.83
CA PHE A 68 -6.50 30.87 3.65
C PHE A 68 -6.07 31.54 2.33
N LEU A 69 -6.14 32.87 2.27
CA LEU A 69 -5.80 33.63 1.07
C LEU A 69 -4.32 33.50 0.71
N ILE A 70 -3.44 33.40 1.70
CA ILE A 70 -1.98 33.38 1.48
C ILE A 70 -1.54 32.17 0.63
N PRO A 71 -1.76 30.90 1.02
CA PRO A 71 -1.37 29.76 0.18
C PRO A 71 -2.13 29.75 -1.15
N MET A 72 -3.39 30.20 -1.18
CA MET A 72 -4.15 30.31 -2.42
C MET A 72 -3.47 31.25 -3.42
N LEU A 73 -3.14 32.47 -3.01
CA LEU A 73 -2.46 33.47 -3.84
C LEU A 73 -1.07 33.00 -4.24
N MET A 74 -0.27 32.49 -3.30
CA MET A 74 1.06 31.96 -3.60
C MET A 74 1.00 30.84 -4.65
N GLY A 75 0.05 29.92 -4.50
CA GLY A 75 -0.16 28.83 -5.45
C GLY A 75 -0.63 29.30 -6.82
N TYR A 76 -1.52 30.29 -6.89
CA TYR A 76 -1.99 30.83 -8.16
C TYR A 76 -0.89 31.64 -8.87
N THR A 77 -0.18 32.49 -8.15
CA THR A 77 0.95 33.27 -8.66
C THR A 77 2.06 32.37 -9.17
N SER A 78 2.38 31.26 -8.48
CA SER A 78 3.39 30.32 -8.98
C SER A 78 2.98 29.68 -10.31
N MET A 79 1.69 29.35 -10.49
CA MET A 79 1.16 28.82 -11.75
C MET A 79 1.25 29.84 -12.89
N ILE A 80 0.99 31.11 -12.63
CA ILE A 80 1.10 32.19 -13.63
C ILE A 80 2.57 32.41 -14.03
N LEU A 81 3.46 32.59 -13.06
CA LEU A 81 4.82 33.07 -13.29
C LEU A 81 5.79 31.94 -13.65
N PHE A 82 5.57 30.74 -13.12
CA PHE A 82 6.57 29.66 -13.15
C PHE A 82 5.95 28.30 -13.49
N ARG A 83 5.14 28.18 -14.55
CA ARG A 83 4.43 26.92 -14.92
C ARG A 83 5.28 25.64 -14.85
N ARG A 84 6.57 25.68 -15.22
CA ARG A 84 7.47 24.51 -15.17
C ARG A 84 7.84 24.08 -13.75
N TYR A 85 7.79 24.98 -12.78
CA TYR A 85 8.19 24.75 -11.38
C TYR A 85 7.08 25.05 -10.38
N CYS A 86 5.88 25.43 -10.83
CA CYS A 86 4.80 25.87 -9.95
C CYS A 86 4.41 24.80 -8.93
N GLY A 87 4.41 23.52 -9.32
CA GLY A 87 4.14 22.41 -8.41
C GLY A 87 5.10 22.35 -7.22
N ILE A 88 6.42 22.39 -7.46
CA ILE A 88 7.43 22.30 -6.39
C ILE A 88 7.48 23.58 -5.56
N ILE A 89 7.31 24.76 -6.18
CA ILE A 89 7.24 26.04 -5.48
C ILE A 89 6.05 26.03 -4.52
N THR A 90 4.86 25.71 -5.02
CA THR A 90 3.63 25.65 -4.21
C THR A 90 3.70 24.60 -3.10
N PHE A 91 4.36 23.46 -3.35
CA PHE A 91 4.57 22.43 -2.34
C PHE A 91 5.33 22.99 -1.13
N PHE A 92 6.51 23.58 -1.35
CA PHE A 92 7.33 24.09 -0.25
C PHE A 92 6.77 25.35 0.39
N THR A 93 6.21 26.28 -0.39
CA THR A 93 5.62 27.49 0.17
C THR A 93 4.33 27.19 0.94
N GLY A 94 3.48 26.30 0.43
CA GLY A 94 2.25 25.87 1.08
C GLY A 94 2.52 25.14 2.40
N PHE A 95 3.42 24.14 2.40
CA PHE A 95 3.82 23.47 3.63
C PHE A 95 4.56 24.40 4.60
N GLY A 96 5.48 25.24 4.11
CA GLY A 96 6.21 26.19 4.96
C GLY A 96 5.26 27.16 5.68
N TYR A 97 4.26 27.67 4.96
CA TYR A 97 3.24 28.54 5.54
C TYR A 97 2.33 27.81 6.54
N LEU A 98 1.87 26.59 6.19
CA LEU A 98 1.07 25.74 7.09
C LEU A 98 1.82 25.44 8.39
N ILE A 99 3.11 25.08 8.30
CA ILE A 99 3.97 24.85 9.46
C ILE A 99 4.08 26.12 10.32
N GLY A 100 4.29 27.27 9.69
CA GLY A 100 4.32 28.56 10.40
C GLY A 100 3.04 28.82 11.18
N CYS A 101 1.87 28.51 10.60
CA CYS A 101 0.57 28.62 11.28
C CYS A 101 0.45 27.62 12.43
N HIS A 102 0.82 26.35 12.22
CA HIS A 102 0.80 25.33 13.28
C HIS A 102 1.63 25.73 14.49
N VAL A 103 2.81 26.31 14.26
CA VAL A 103 3.71 26.80 15.32
C VAL A 103 3.13 28.03 16.00
N TYR A 104 2.67 29.02 15.22
CA TYR A 104 2.15 30.28 15.75
C TYR A 104 0.87 30.09 16.59
N TYR A 105 -0.04 29.22 16.15
CA TYR A 105 -1.31 28.97 16.83
C TYR A 105 -1.27 27.84 17.86
N MET A 106 -0.13 27.16 17.99
CA MET A 106 0.01 25.96 18.84
C MET A 106 -1.13 24.95 18.60
N SER A 107 -1.53 24.76 17.33
CA SER A 107 -2.77 24.06 16.95
C SER A 107 -2.89 22.65 17.51
N GLY A 108 -1.75 21.96 17.67
CA GLY A 108 -1.71 20.66 18.33
C GLY A 108 -2.27 20.69 19.76
N ASP A 109 -1.80 21.61 20.59
CA ASP A 109 -2.26 21.74 21.98
C ASP A 109 -3.76 22.08 22.04
N ALA A 110 -4.20 23.02 21.20
CA ALA A 110 -5.61 23.36 21.07
C ALA A 110 -6.48 22.13 20.72
N TRP A 111 -6.04 21.30 19.76
CA TRP A 111 -6.78 20.09 19.38
C TRP A 111 -6.72 18.96 20.42
N LYS A 112 -5.61 18.84 21.15
CA LYS A 112 -5.46 17.90 22.27
C LYS A 112 -6.47 18.22 23.38
N GLU A 113 -6.71 19.50 23.65
CA GLU A 113 -7.70 20.00 24.61
C GLU A 113 -9.15 19.95 24.09
N GLY A 114 -9.36 19.54 22.83
CA GLY A 114 -10.69 19.45 22.22
C GLY A 114 -11.16 20.75 21.56
N GLY A 115 -10.31 21.76 21.47
CA GLY A 115 -10.53 22.95 20.66
C GLY A 115 -10.47 22.67 19.16
N ILE A 116 -11.02 23.60 18.38
CA ILE A 116 -11.00 23.57 16.92
C ILE A 116 -10.60 24.95 16.43
N ASP A 117 -9.66 24.99 15.48
CA ASP A 117 -9.18 26.22 14.85
C ASP A 117 -9.21 26.11 13.32
N ALA A 118 -8.88 27.21 12.65
CA ALA A 118 -8.84 27.28 11.19
C ALA A 118 -7.70 26.47 10.55
N THR A 119 -6.70 26.02 11.33
CA THR A 119 -5.56 25.30 10.76
C THR A 119 -5.96 23.92 10.22
N GLY A 120 -7.02 23.31 10.76
CA GLY A 120 -7.60 22.09 10.20
C GLY A 120 -8.15 22.28 8.78
N ALA A 121 -8.84 23.40 8.53
CA ALA A 121 -9.30 23.79 7.20
C ALA A 121 -8.12 24.19 6.28
N LEU A 122 -7.11 24.87 6.85
CA LEU A 122 -5.88 25.25 6.14
C LEU A 122 -5.10 24.03 5.65
N MET A 123 -5.07 22.94 6.42
CA MET A 123 -4.46 21.67 6.03
C MET A 123 -5.09 21.12 4.75
N VAL A 124 -6.43 21.08 4.67
CA VAL A 124 -7.16 20.61 3.49
C VAL A 124 -6.94 21.53 2.30
N LEU A 125 -7.02 22.83 2.53
CA LEU A 125 -6.78 23.85 1.51
C LEU A 125 -5.39 23.74 0.89
N THR A 126 -4.36 23.54 1.73
CA THR A 126 -2.97 23.40 1.28
C THR A 126 -2.81 22.23 0.30
N LEU A 127 -3.43 21.08 0.59
CA LEU A 127 -3.39 19.93 -0.32
C LEU A 127 -4.07 20.22 -1.66
N LYS A 128 -5.21 20.90 -1.65
CA LYS A 128 -5.95 21.31 -2.86
C LYS A 128 -5.14 22.27 -3.73
N VAL A 129 -4.54 23.28 -3.11
CA VAL A 129 -3.68 24.26 -3.78
C VAL A 129 -2.47 23.57 -4.44
N ILE A 130 -1.81 22.67 -3.73
CA ILE A 130 -0.68 21.90 -4.25
C ILE A 130 -1.12 20.97 -5.39
N SER A 131 -2.24 20.25 -5.25
CA SER A 131 -2.79 19.40 -6.30
C SER A 131 -3.03 20.18 -7.58
N CYS A 132 -3.67 21.35 -7.49
CA CYS A 132 -3.93 22.20 -8.66
C CYS A 132 -2.63 22.61 -9.36
N ALA A 133 -1.64 23.10 -8.59
CA ALA A 133 -0.36 23.54 -9.13
C ALA A 133 0.44 22.39 -9.78
N ILE A 134 0.52 21.23 -9.12
CA ILE A 134 1.20 20.06 -9.66
C ILE A 134 0.48 19.53 -10.90
N ASN A 135 -0.85 19.46 -10.91
CA ASN A 135 -1.60 19.00 -12.08
C ASN A 135 -1.45 19.94 -13.29
N TYR A 136 -1.35 21.26 -13.06
CA TYR A 136 -1.05 22.23 -14.13
C TYR A 136 0.40 22.13 -14.62
N ASN A 137 1.34 21.84 -13.72
CA ASN A 137 2.73 21.55 -14.06
C ASN A 137 2.85 20.28 -14.93
N ASP A 138 2.17 19.20 -14.52
CA ASP A 138 2.10 17.93 -15.25
C ASP A 138 1.44 18.07 -16.63
N GLY A 139 0.63 19.12 -16.85
CA GLY A 139 0.06 19.45 -18.15
C GLY A 139 1.08 19.81 -19.24
N LEU A 140 2.35 20.01 -18.88
CA LEU A 140 3.46 20.17 -19.83
C LEU A 140 4.00 18.84 -20.39
N LEU A 141 3.73 17.72 -19.70
CA LEU A 141 4.26 16.41 -20.05
C LEU A 141 3.42 15.76 -21.16
N LYS A 142 4.08 15.13 -22.13
CA LYS A 142 3.41 14.38 -23.21
C LYS A 142 2.99 12.99 -22.74
N GLU A 143 1.94 12.41 -23.34
CA GLU A 143 1.45 11.07 -22.95
C GLU A 143 2.47 9.97 -23.25
N GLU A 144 3.22 10.14 -24.33
CA GLU A 144 4.30 9.27 -24.79
C GLU A 144 5.45 9.15 -23.77
N GLU A 145 5.56 10.06 -22.81
CA GLU A 145 6.60 10.05 -21.76
C GLU A 145 6.34 9.00 -20.65
N GLY A 146 5.29 8.18 -20.78
CA GLY A 146 4.96 7.13 -19.80
C GLY A 146 4.43 7.71 -18.49
N LEU A 147 3.43 8.59 -18.60
CA LEU A 147 2.73 9.17 -17.45
C LEU A 147 2.05 8.11 -16.58
N ARG A 148 2.00 8.34 -15.27
CA ARG A 148 1.21 7.51 -14.35
C ARG A 148 -0.28 7.74 -14.59
N GLU A 149 -1.10 6.74 -14.27
CA GLU A 149 -2.55 6.81 -14.48
C GLU A 149 -3.20 8.02 -13.79
N ALA A 150 -2.82 8.33 -12.54
CA ALA A 150 -3.29 9.52 -11.85
C ALA A 150 -2.89 10.82 -12.57
N GLN A 151 -1.66 10.89 -13.09
CA GLN A 151 -1.17 12.07 -13.83
C GLN A 151 -1.92 12.24 -15.15
N LYS A 152 -2.11 11.16 -15.93
CA LYS A 152 -2.93 11.18 -17.16
C LYS A 152 -4.34 11.67 -16.87
N LYS A 153 -4.94 11.15 -15.80
CA LYS A 153 -6.30 11.47 -15.42
C LYS A 153 -6.45 12.93 -15.02
N TYR A 154 -5.57 13.47 -14.17
CA TYR A 154 -5.80 14.74 -13.47
C TYR A 154 -5.01 15.94 -13.99
N ARG A 155 -4.06 15.76 -14.92
CA ARG A 155 -3.30 16.87 -15.50
C ARG A 155 -4.21 17.96 -16.08
N LEU A 156 -3.82 19.21 -15.88
CA LEU A 156 -4.52 20.40 -16.37
C LEU A 156 -3.71 21.00 -17.52
N LEU A 157 -4.28 20.97 -18.73
CA LEU A 157 -3.62 21.52 -19.92
C LEU A 157 -3.65 23.06 -19.95
N GLN A 158 -4.69 23.63 -19.35
CA GLN A 158 -4.93 25.07 -19.27
C GLN A 158 -4.94 25.52 -17.81
N LEU A 159 -4.57 26.78 -17.59
CA LEU A 159 -4.61 27.41 -16.26
C LEU A 159 -6.08 27.64 -15.90
N PRO A 160 -6.57 27.16 -14.74
CA PRO A 160 -7.89 27.54 -14.26
C PRO A 160 -7.97 29.06 -14.06
N SER A 161 -9.10 29.66 -14.41
CA SER A 161 -9.36 31.06 -14.07
C SER A 161 -9.31 31.28 -12.56
N LEU A 162 -9.08 32.52 -12.15
CA LEU A 162 -8.99 32.86 -10.72
C LEU A 162 -10.29 32.49 -9.97
N ILE A 163 -11.44 32.67 -10.61
CA ILE A 163 -12.75 32.36 -10.03
C ILE A 163 -12.95 30.84 -9.88
N GLU A 164 -12.59 30.05 -10.90
CA GLU A 164 -12.59 28.59 -10.81
C GLU A 164 -11.67 28.10 -9.68
N TYR A 165 -10.48 28.68 -9.58
CA TYR A 165 -9.50 28.35 -8.55
C TYR A 165 -9.97 28.66 -7.14
N ILE A 166 -10.54 29.85 -6.90
CA ILE A 166 -11.09 30.24 -5.60
C ILE A 166 -12.31 29.37 -5.25
N GLY A 167 -13.21 29.16 -6.21
CA GLY A 167 -14.40 28.33 -6.02
C GLY A 167 -14.03 26.88 -5.70
N TYR A 168 -13.00 26.34 -6.35
CA TYR A 168 -12.43 25.03 -6.03
C TYR A 168 -11.90 25.01 -4.60
N CYS A 169 -11.00 25.93 -4.25
CA CYS A 169 -10.35 25.99 -2.94
C CYS A 169 -11.35 26.06 -1.78
N LEU A 170 -12.33 26.96 -1.91
CA LEU A 170 -13.27 27.31 -0.83
C LEU A 170 -14.62 26.60 -0.91
N CYS A 171 -14.80 25.64 -1.83
CA CYS A 171 -16.05 24.87 -1.91
C CYS A 171 -16.47 24.30 -0.53
N CYS A 172 -17.61 24.77 -0.03
CA CYS A 172 -18.05 24.61 1.36
C CYS A 172 -18.11 23.15 1.84
N GLY A 173 -18.58 22.23 1.01
CA GLY A 173 -18.65 20.80 1.36
C GLY A 173 -17.30 20.12 1.58
N SER A 174 -16.17 20.78 1.25
CA SER A 174 -14.82 20.24 1.44
C SER A 174 -13.86 21.12 2.22
N HIS A 175 -14.09 22.43 2.26
CA HIS A 175 -13.12 23.40 2.78
C HIS A 175 -12.75 23.15 4.25
N PHE A 176 -13.70 22.70 5.06
CA PHE A 176 -13.54 22.56 6.51
C PHE A 176 -12.68 21.38 6.93
N ALA A 177 -13.00 20.17 6.45
CA ALA A 177 -12.38 18.92 6.90
C ALA A 177 -12.12 17.91 5.76
N GLY A 178 -12.17 18.38 4.51
CA GLY A 178 -12.15 17.53 3.33
C GLY A 178 -13.56 17.00 3.01
N PRO A 179 -13.68 16.04 2.08
CA PRO A 179 -12.59 15.38 1.35
C PRO A 179 -11.78 16.31 0.43
N VAL A 180 -10.49 16.03 0.27
CA VAL A 180 -9.69 16.60 -0.83
C VAL A 180 -10.11 15.94 -2.13
N TYR A 181 -10.31 16.70 -3.19
CA TYR A 181 -10.62 16.19 -4.52
C TYR A 181 -9.86 16.99 -5.59
N GLU A 182 -9.82 16.44 -6.79
CA GLU A 182 -9.01 16.97 -7.88
C GLU A 182 -9.69 18.15 -8.59
N MET A 183 -8.91 19.16 -8.96
CA MET A 183 -9.42 20.35 -9.67
C MET A 183 -10.15 19.98 -10.96
N LYS A 184 -9.65 18.98 -11.71
CA LYS A 184 -10.31 18.51 -12.93
C LYS A 184 -11.71 17.98 -12.68
N ASP A 185 -11.89 17.17 -11.64
CA ASP A 185 -13.21 16.64 -11.26
C ASP A 185 -14.16 17.78 -10.86
N TYR A 186 -13.65 18.81 -10.17
CA TYR A 186 -14.42 20.01 -9.83
C TYR A 186 -14.90 20.77 -11.06
N LEU A 187 -14.01 21.05 -12.01
CA LEU A 187 -14.34 21.76 -13.26
C LEU A 187 -15.38 20.98 -14.07
N GLU A 188 -15.16 19.68 -14.28
CA GLU A 188 -16.11 18.82 -15.02
C GLU A 188 -17.49 18.77 -14.36
N TRP A 189 -17.56 18.74 -13.02
CA TRP A 189 -18.82 18.79 -12.29
C TRP A 189 -19.54 20.14 -12.43
N THR A 190 -18.82 21.27 -12.30
CA THR A 190 -19.41 22.60 -12.44
C THR A 190 -19.89 22.87 -13.87
N GLU A 191 -19.15 22.38 -14.86
CA GLU A 191 -19.45 22.48 -16.29
C GLU A 191 -20.47 21.44 -16.77
N ARG A 192 -20.83 20.45 -15.95
CA ARG A 192 -21.70 19.31 -16.29
C ARG A 192 -21.18 18.48 -17.47
N LYS A 193 -19.88 18.18 -17.46
CA LYS A 193 -19.20 17.31 -18.43
C LYS A 193 -19.00 15.89 -17.88
N GLY A 194 -18.59 14.97 -18.77
CA GLY A 194 -18.26 13.59 -18.41
C GLY A 194 -19.43 12.87 -17.74
N ILE A 195 -19.20 12.33 -16.55
CA ILE A 195 -20.23 11.59 -15.79
C ILE A 195 -21.33 12.49 -15.20
N TRP A 196 -21.21 13.81 -15.30
CA TRP A 196 -22.20 14.79 -14.80
C TRP A 196 -23.05 15.42 -15.91
N VAL A 197 -22.99 14.88 -17.13
CA VAL A 197 -23.91 15.28 -18.21
C VAL A 197 -25.35 15.05 -17.77
N ARG A 198 -26.24 16.00 -18.10
CA ARG A 198 -27.64 15.99 -17.67
C ARG A 198 -28.38 14.84 -18.37
N SER A 199 -28.68 13.77 -17.63
CA SER A 199 -29.59 12.70 -18.06
C SER A 199 -31.00 12.91 -17.51
N GLU A 200 -32.03 12.40 -18.19
CA GLU A 200 -33.44 12.46 -17.73
C GLU A 200 -33.65 11.84 -16.34
N LYS A 201 -32.86 10.81 -15.98
CA LYS A 201 -32.86 10.17 -14.65
C LYS A 201 -31.52 10.35 -13.94
N GLY A 202 -31.20 11.60 -13.58
CA GLY A 202 -29.98 11.90 -12.81
C GLY A 202 -29.90 11.11 -11.48
N PRO A 203 -28.70 10.84 -10.97
CA PRO A 203 -28.53 10.03 -9.76
C PRO A 203 -29.14 10.73 -8.54
N SER A 204 -29.99 10.02 -7.79
CA SER A 204 -30.57 10.53 -6.54
C SER A 204 -29.54 10.45 -5.40
N PRO A 205 -29.17 11.58 -4.77
CA PRO A 205 -28.19 11.59 -3.67
C PRO A 205 -28.80 11.31 -2.29
N PHE A 206 -30.13 11.34 -2.15
CA PHE A 206 -30.78 11.41 -0.84
C PHE A 206 -30.53 10.19 0.04
N GLY A 207 -30.62 8.97 -0.52
CA GLY A 207 -30.36 7.75 0.24
C GLY A 207 -28.92 7.64 0.72
N ALA A 208 -27.95 8.01 -0.12
CA ALA A 208 -26.54 8.00 0.25
C ALA A 208 -26.21 9.11 1.26
N THR A 209 -26.85 10.28 1.13
CA THR A 209 -26.73 11.39 2.09
C THR A 209 -27.27 11.00 3.46
N LEU A 210 -28.48 10.43 3.52
CA LEU A 210 -29.11 9.97 4.76
C LEU A 210 -28.24 8.91 5.45
N ARG A 211 -27.67 7.96 4.70
CA ARG A 211 -26.73 6.97 5.23
C ARG A 211 -25.52 7.62 5.88
N ALA A 212 -24.90 8.61 5.23
CA ALA A 212 -23.75 9.33 5.76
C ALA A 212 -24.10 10.14 7.03
N ILE A 213 -25.28 10.77 7.07
CA ILE A 213 -25.78 11.48 8.26
C ILE A 213 -25.99 10.51 9.44
N VAL A 214 -26.65 9.37 9.20
CA VAL A 214 -26.88 8.34 10.22
C VAL A 214 -25.55 7.76 10.72
N GLN A 215 -24.61 7.49 9.82
CA GLN A 215 -23.25 7.07 10.18
C GLN A 215 -22.57 8.11 11.08
N GLY A 216 -22.63 9.39 10.71
CA GLY A 216 -22.08 10.48 11.51
C GLY A 216 -22.72 10.55 12.90
N ALA A 217 -24.05 10.52 12.99
CA ALA A 217 -24.76 10.55 14.26
C ALA A 217 -24.38 9.37 15.17
N PHE A 218 -24.29 8.15 14.62
CA PHE A 218 -23.81 6.98 15.35
C PHE A 218 -22.38 7.16 15.86
N CYS A 219 -21.47 7.69 15.02
CA CYS A 219 -20.08 7.91 15.41
C CYS A 219 -19.95 8.92 16.56
N MET A 220 -20.70 10.02 16.50
CA MET A 220 -20.70 11.02 17.57
C MET A 220 -21.29 10.45 18.86
N ALA A 221 -22.41 9.73 18.79
CA ALA A 221 -23.01 9.10 19.97
C ALA A 221 -22.04 8.12 20.65
N LEU A 222 -21.35 7.29 19.85
CA LEU A 222 -20.36 6.35 20.38
C LEU A 222 -19.12 7.06 20.94
N TYR A 223 -18.66 8.13 20.30
CA TYR A 223 -17.56 8.95 20.82
C TYR A 223 -17.91 9.56 22.18
N LEU A 224 -19.07 10.20 22.31
CA LEU A 224 -19.53 10.82 23.56
C LEU A 224 -19.73 9.80 24.68
N TYR A 225 -20.13 8.57 24.34
CA TYR A 225 -20.21 7.47 25.30
C TYR A 225 -18.83 7.00 25.77
N LEU A 226 -17.85 6.89 24.86
CA LEU A 226 -16.54 6.31 25.17
C LEU A 226 -15.56 7.31 25.79
N VAL A 227 -15.57 8.58 25.39
CA VAL A 227 -14.56 9.58 25.79
C VAL A 227 -14.45 9.79 27.31
N PRO A 228 -15.53 9.76 28.12
CA PRO A 228 -15.42 9.87 29.58
C PRO A 228 -14.76 8.64 30.23
N ASN A 229 -14.82 7.48 29.57
CA ASN A 229 -14.25 6.22 30.06
C ASN A 229 -12.75 6.10 29.73
N PHE A 230 -12.32 6.69 28.61
CA PHE A 230 -10.94 6.63 28.12
C PHE A 230 -10.32 8.02 27.87
N PRO A 231 -10.31 8.93 28.87
CA PRO A 231 -9.76 10.26 28.71
C PRO A 231 -8.22 10.25 28.61
N LEU A 232 -7.66 11.11 27.76
CA LEU A 232 -6.20 11.22 27.59
C LEU A 232 -5.48 11.65 28.88
N SER A 233 -6.14 12.37 29.78
CA SER A 233 -5.58 12.77 31.08
C SER A 233 -5.20 11.58 31.97
N ARG A 234 -5.72 10.39 31.71
CA ARG A 234 -5.33 9.18 32.46
C ARG A 234 -3.86 8.81 32.26
N PHE A 235 -3.25 9.14 31.12
CA PHE A 235 -1.84 8.81 30.88
C PHE A 235 -0.86 9.48 31.84
N THR A 236 -1.24 10.63 32.41
CA THR A 236 -0.45 11.40 33.37
C THR A 236 -0.88 11.20 34.82
N ASP A 237 -1.99 10.51 35.05
CA ASP A 237 -2.48 10.19 36.39
C ASP A 237 -1.59 9.11 37.06
N PRO A 238 -1.11 9.31 38.30
CA PRO A 238 -0.33 8.32 39.03
C PRO A 238 -0.97 6.92 39.07
N VAL A 239 -2.32 6.85 39.13
CA VAL A 239 -3.06 5.58 39.15
C VAL A 239 -2.79 4.73 37.91
N TYR A 240 -2.52 5.34 36.75
CA TYR A 240 -2.15 4.60 35.53
C TYR A 240 -0.82 3.85 35.70
N GLN A 241 0.11 4.44 36.45
CA GLN A 241 1.41 3.83 36.75
C GLN A 241 1.32 2.72 37.80
N GLU A 242 0.18 2.53 38.46
CA GLU A 242 -0.04 1.38 39.34
C GLU A 242 -0.60 0.16 38.59
N TRP A 243 -1.12 0.36 37.37
CA TRP A 243 -1.73 -0.71 36.60
C TRP A 243 -0.72 -1.71 36.06
N GLY A 244 -1.10 -2.99 36.08
CA GLY A 244 -0.35 -4.04 35.41
C GLY A 244 -0.36 -3.89 33.87
N PHE A 245 0.58 -4.57 33.22
CA PHE A 245 0.82 -4.50 31.77
C PHE A 245 -0.46 -4.60 30.92
N TRP A 246 -1.28 -5.64 31.13
CA TRP A 246 -2.48 -5.88 30.31
C TRP A 246 -3.52 -4.77 30.43
N LYS A 247 -3.67 -4.17 31.62
CA LYS A 247 -4.61 -3.08 31.84
C LYS A 247 -4.12 -1.79 31.15
N ARG A 248 -2.83 -1.49 31.22
CA ARG A 248 -2.24 -0.35 30.49
C ARG A 248 -2.34 -0.51 28.97
N LEU A 249 -2.04 -1.70 28.46
CA LEU A 249 -2.12 -2.00 27.03
C LEU A 249 -3.57 -1.92 26.53
N GLY A 250 -4.52 -2.51 27.27
CA GLY A 250 -5.94 -2.40 26.97
C GLY A 250 -6.44 -0.96 27.03
N TYR A 251 -5.94 -0.15 27.96
CA TYR A 251 -6.28 1.27 28.04
C TYR A 251 -5.75 2.08 26.85
N GLN A 252 -4.49 1.83 26.44
CA GLN A 252 -3.93 2.44 25.23
C GLN A 252 -4.74 2.06 23.99
N TYR A 253 -5.10 0.77 23.88
CA TYR A 253 -5.99 0.29 22.83
C TYR A 253 -7.29 1.09 22.79
N MET A 254 -8.00 1.15 23.93
CA MET A 254 -9.31 1.77 24.01
C MET A 254 -9.25 3.29 23.83
N SER A 255 -8.17 3.95 24.24
CA SER A 255 -7.96 5.38 24.01
C SER A 255 -7.87 5.69 22.51
N GLY A 256 -7.06 4.90 21.79
CA GLY A 256 -6.93 5.03 20.34
C GLY A 256 -8.22 4.74 19.60
N PHE A 257 -8.92 3.67 19.99
CA PHE A 257 -10.23 3.32 19.46
C PHE A 257 -11.25 4.43 19.67
N THR A 258 -11.34 4.95 20.89
CA THR A 258 -12.23 6.05 21.25
C THR A 258 -11.97 7.30 20.42
N ALA A 259 -10.71 7.70 20.27
CA ALA A 259 -10.34 8.91 19.55
C ALA A 259 -10.70 8.87 18.05
N ARG A 260 -10.78 7.69 17.41
CA ARG A 260 -11.12 7.61 15.97
C ARG A 260 -12.54 8.06 15.66
N TRP A 261 -13.49 7.84 16.58
CA TRP A 261 -14.91 8.09 16.34
C TRP A 261 -15.25 9.58 16.06
N LYS A 262 -14.51 10.53 16.65
CA LYS A 262 -14.69 11.96 16.32
C LYS A 262 -14.29 12.29 14.87
N TYR A 263 -13.26 11.62 14.34
CA TYR A 263 -12.85 11.77 12.93
C TYR A 263 -13.86 11.12 11.99
N TYR A 264 -14.39 9.94 12.37
CA TYR A 264 -15.45 9.28 11.61
C TYR A 264 -16.71 10.14 11.51
N PHE A 265 -17.09 10.82 12.60
CA PHE A 265 -18.17 11.80 12.57
C PHE A 265 -17.89 12.93 11.57
N ILE A 266 -16.78 13.65 11.73
CA ILE A 266 -16.46 14.81 10.90
C ILE A 266 -16.43 14.44 9.41
N TRP A 267 -15.77 13.33 9.07
CA TRP A 267 -15.69 12.87 7.69
C TRP A 267 -17.03 12.38 7.12
N SER A 268 -17.93 11.85 7.94
CA SER A 268 -19.27 11.45 7.50
C SER A 268 -20.16 12.66 7.16
N ILE A 269 -20.04 13.77 7.90
CA ILE A 269 -20.78 15.02 7.61
C ILE A 269 -20.24 15.68 6.32
N SER A 270 -18.92 15.69 6.13
CA SER A 270 -18.28 16.08 4.88
C SER A 270 -18.74 15.22 3.70
N GLU A 271 -18.78 13.89 3.87
CA GLU A 271 -19.28 12.96 2.87
C GLU A 271 -20.73 13.31 2.49
N ALA A 272 -21.61 13.51 3.48
CA ALA A 272 -23.00 13.91 3.24
C ALA A 272 -23.10 15.21 2.41
N SER A 273 -22.27 16.21 2.73
CA SER A 273 -22.23 17.50 2.04
C SER A 273 -21.81 17.35 0.56
N ILE A 274 -20.79 16.54 0.28
CA ILE A 274 -20.31 16.32 -1.08
C ILE A 274 -21.28 15.44 -1.89
N ILE A 275 -21.92 14.45 -1.28
CA ILE A 275 -22.96 13.64 -1.92
C ILE A 275 -24.14 14.51 -2.31
N ILE A 276 -24.68 15.30 -1.36
CA ILE A 276 -25.89 16.08 -1.60
C ILE A 276 -25.69 17.20 -2.63
N SER A 277 -24.44 17.65 -2.86
CA SER A 277 -24.07 18.56 -3.95
C SER A 277 -24.08 17.93 -5.35
N GLY A 278 -23.98 16.60 -5.44
CA GLY A 278 -23.78 15.86 -6.69
C GLY A 278 -22.31 15.64 -7.09
N LEU A 279 -21.34 16.35 -6.49
CA LEU A 279 -19.91 16.16 -6.77
C LEU A 279 -19.41 14.76 -6.39
N GLY A 280 -20.01 14.14 -5.36
CA GLY A 280 -19.63 12.81 -4.89
C GLY A 280 -19.86 11.67 -5.89
N PHE A 281 -20.60 11.89 -6.98
CA PHE A 281 -21.05 10.85 -7.90
C PHE A 281 -19.91 10.24 -8.72
N THR A 282 -19.72 8.92 -8.67
CA THR A 282 -18.64 8.19 -9.37
C THR A 282 -19.11 7.29 -10.50
N GLY A 283 -20.36 7.42 -10.94
CA GLY A 283 -20.96 6.58 -11.97
C GLY A 283 -21.94 5.56 -11.41
N TRP A 284 -22.30 4.56 -12.19
CA TRP A 284 -23.31 3.56 -11.84
C TRP A 284 -22.66 2.20 -11.54
N THR A 285 -23.33 1.38 -10.72
CA THR A 285 -22.96 -0.03 -10.52
C THR A 285 -23.40 -0.88 -11.71
N ASP A 286 -22.72 -2.01 -11.91
CA ASP A 286 -23.07 -3.00 -12.95
C ASP A 286 -24.27 -3.89 -12.55
N SER A 287 -25.07 -3.45 -11.57
CA SER A 287 -26.25 -4.19 -11.09
C SER A 287 -27.47 -3.92 -11.96
N SER A 288 -28.46 -4.81 -11.93
CA SER A 288 -29.77 -4.62 -12.56
C SER A 288 -30.88 -4.53 -11.50
N PRO A 289 -31.49 -3.36 -11.25
CA PRO A 289 -31.22 -2.06 -11.89
C PRO A 289 -29.90 -1.40 -11.41
N PRO A 290 -29.31 -0.50 -12.22
CA PRO A 290 -28.07 0.20 -11.87
C PRO A 290 -28.31 1.16 -10.71
N LYS A 291 -27.39 1.17 -9.74
CA LYS A 291 -27.44 2.05 -8.56
C LYS A 291 -26.33 3.09 -8.65
N PRO A 292 -26.59 4.35 -8.23
CA PRO A 292 -25.57 5.39 -8.27
C PRO A 292 -24.48 5.13 -7.23
N ARG A 293 -23.22 5.27 -7.63
CA ARG A 293 -22.04 5.22 -6.74
C ARG A 293 -21.64 6.63 -6.30
N TRP A 294 -21.19 6.73 -5.06
CA TRP A 294 -20.89 8.00 -4.39
C TRP A 294 -19.48 7.98 -3.75
N ASP A 295 -18.56 7.24 -4.36
CA ASP A 295 -17.29 6.87 -3.71
C ASP A 295 -16.30 8.04 -3.63
N ARG A 296 -16.45 9.09 -4.45
CA ARG A 296 -15.58 10.29 -4.41
C ARG A 296 -15.77 11.07 -3.10
N ALA A 297 -16.96 11.00 -2.51
CA ALA A 297 -17.25 11.66 -1.25
C ALA A 297 -16.71 10.90 -0.03
N LYS A 298 -16.43 9.60 -0.18
CA LYS A 298 -16.04 8.72 0.93
C LYS A 298 -14.61 9.05 1.37
N ASN A 299 -14.48 9.57 2.59
CA ASN A 299 -13.17 9.80 3.21
C ASN A 299 -12.81 8.76 4.28
N VAL A 300 -13.76 7.89 4.65
CA VAL A 300 -13.51 6.80 5.60
C VAL A 300 -14.37 5.57 5.34
N ASP A 301 -13.79 4.40 5.55
CA ASP A 301 -14.48 3.12 5.67
C ASP A 301 -14.30 2.57 7.09
N ILE A 302 -15.28 2.83 7.96
CA ILE A 302 -15.16 2.54 9.40
C ILE A 302 -14.89 1.06 9.66
N LEU A 303 -15.68 0.16 9.05
CA LEU A 303 -15.50 -1.28 9.21
C LEU A 303 -14.19 -1.74 8.56
N GLY A 304 -13.82 -1.15 7.42
CA GLY A 304 -12.52 -1.38 6.78
C GLY A 304 -11.35 -1.07 7.72
N VAL A 305 -11.42 0.03 8.48
CA VAL A 305 -10.39 0.40 9.46
C VAL A 305 -10.38 -0.55 10.65
N GLU A 306 -11.51 -0.75 11.32
CA GLU A 306 -11.57 -1.53 12.57
C GLU A 306 -11.37 -3.04 12.33
N LEU A 307 -11.63 -3.54 11.13
CA LEU A 307 -11.48 -4.96 10.75
C LEU A 307 -10.36 -5.21 9.73
N ALA A 308 -9.41 -4.27 9.60
CA ALA A 308 -8.29 -4.37 8.66
C ALA A 308 -7.43 -5.61 8.93
N LYS A 309 -7.37 -6.53 7.96
CA LYS A 309 -6.62 -7.80 8.09
C LYS A 309 -5.10 -7.60 7.95
N SER A 310 -4.67 -6.42 7.54
CA SER A 310 -3.29 -6.04 7.35
C SER A 310 -3.14 -4.53 7.45
N ALA A 311 -2.06 -4.05 8.07
CA ALA A 311 -1.76 -2.63 8.19
C ALA A 311 -1.56 -1.95 6.83
N VAL A 312 -1.25 -2.71 5.78
CA VAL A 312 -1.17 -2.20 4.40
C VAL A 312 -2.53 -1.70 3.89
N GLN A 313 -3.63 -2.22 4.43
CA GLN A 313 -5.00 -1.84 4.04
C GLN A 313 -5.45 -0.54 4.72
N LEU A 314 -4.87 -0.17 5.88
CA LEU A 314 -5.32 0.98 6.66
C LEU A 314 -5.38 2.29 5.85
N PRO A 315 -4.36 2.68 5.06
CA PRO A 315 -4.44 3.91 4.25
C PRO A 315 -5.54 3.90 3.18
N VAL A 316 -6.07 2.73 2.82
CA VAL A 316 -7.16 2.60 1.84
C VAL A 316 -8.53 2.84 2.49
N PHE A 317 -8.61 2.79 3.82
CA PHE A 317 -9.85 2.92 4.58
C PHE A 317 -9.88 4.13 5.51
N TRP A 318 -8.72 4.61 5.97
CA TRP A 318 -8.59 5.77 6.85
C TRP A 318 -8.13 7.01 6.08
N ASN A 319 -8.83 8.13 6.26
CA ASN A 319 -8.55 9.42 5.62
C ASN A 319 -8.23 9.26 4.13
N ILE A 320 -9.14 8.58 3.42
CA ILE A 320 -8.92 7.97 2.10
C ILE A 320 -8.37 8.99 1.10
N GLN A 321 -8.89 10.21 1.11
CA GLN A 321 -8.49 11.23 0.12
C GLN A 321 -7.11 11.80 0.41
N VAL A 322 -6.73 11.97 1.67
CA VAL A 322 -5.36 12.37 2.03
C VAL A 322 -4.38 11.22 1.76
N SER A 323 -4.74 9.98 2.06
CA SER A 323 -3.95 8.80 1.71
C SER A 323 -3.75 8.67 0.20
N THR A 324 -4.79 8.97 -0.58
CA THR A 324 -4.73 9.01 -2.06
C THR A 324 -3.85 10.18 -2.54
N TRP A 325 -3.96 11.35 -1.92
CA TRP A 325 -3.10 12.50 -2.20
C TRP A 325 -1.63 12.17 -1.94
N LEU A 326 -1.30 11.62 -0.77
CA LEU A 326 0.04 11.18 -0.42
C LEU A 326 0.58 10.14 -1.42
N ARG A 327 -0.29 9.23 -1.87
CA ARG A 327 0.07 8.28 -2.91
C ARG A 327 0.44 8.96 -4.22
N HIS A 328 -0.41 9.85 -4.75
CA HIS A 328 -0.23 10.47 -6.06
C HIS A 328 0.87 11.54 -6.10
N TYR A 329 0.97 12.36 -5.05
CA TYR A 329 1.82 13.55 -5.03
C TYR A 329 3.14 13.36 -4.29
N VAL A 330 3.28 12.29 -3.51
CA VAL A 330 4.53 11.99 -2.78
C VAL A 330 5.05 10.61 -3.13
N TYR A 331 4.37 9.55 -2.70
CA TYR A 331 4.88 8.17 -2.78
C TYR A 331 5.23 7.76 -4.21
N GLU A 332 4.29 7.87 -5.14
CA GLU A 332 4.51 7.46 -6.52
C GLU A 332 5.57 8.32 -7.19
N ARG A 333 5.63 9.63 -6.89
CA ARG A 333 6.64 10.53 -7.47
C ARG A 333 8.07 10.24 -6.99
N LEU A 334 8.23 9.68 -5.81
CA LEU A 334 9.54 9.22 -5.29
C LEU A 334 9.99 7.88 -5.89
N ILE A 335 9.14 7.18 -6.65
CA ILE A 335 9.49 5.92 -7.32
C ILE A 335 10.15 6.24 -8.67
N GLN A 336 11.41 5.85 -8.81
CA GLN A 336 12.12 5.92 -10.09
C GLN A 336 11.47 4.97 -11.11
N LYS A 337 11.36 5.41 -12.37
CA LYS A 337 10.80 4.60 -13.46
C LYS A 337 11.51 3.24 -13.53
N GLY A 338 10.74 2.15 -13.60
CA GLY A 338 11.26 0.78 -13.65
C GLY A 338 11.72 0.18 -12.32
N LYS A 339 11.74 0.94 -11.21
CA LYS A 339 12.13 0.42 -9.89
C LYS A 339 10.92 0.11 -9.01
N LYS A 340 11.04 -0.94 -8.19
CA LYS A 340 10.05 -1.24 -7.15
C LYS A 340 10.20 -0.27 -5.98
N PRO A 341 9.11 0.19 -5.35
CA PRO A 341 9.20 1.02 -4.16
C PRO A 341 9.81 0.27 -2.98
N GLY A 342 10.71 0.93 -2.26
CA GLY A 342 11.34 0.43 -1.04
C GLY A 342 10.74 1.03 0.23
N PHE A 343 11.41 0.77 1.37
CA PHE A 343 11.07 1.35 2.66
C PHE A 343 11.25 2.87 2.69
N PHE A 344 12.25 3.40 1.97
CA PHE A 344 12.52 4.84 1.90
C PHE A 344 11.32 5.65 1.37
N GLN A 345 10.70 5.21 0.26
CA GLN A 345 9.51 5.90 -0.29
C GLN A 345 8.35 5.90 0.72
N LEU A 346 8.14 4.79 1.44
CA LEU A 346 7.13 4.69 2.47
C LEU A 346 7.44 5.65 3.63
N LEU A 347 8.66 5.62 4.16
CA LEU A 347 9.10 6.48 5.26
C LEU A 347 8.95 7.96 4.89
N ALA A 348 9.46 8.38 3.73
CA ALA A 348 9.33 9.75 3.25
C ALA A 348 7.87 10.19 3.12
N THR A 349 6.98 9.31 2.65
CA THR A 349 5.55 9.59 2.54
C THR A 349 4.89 9.76 3.92
N GLN A 350 5.22 8.90 4.88
CA GLN A 350 4.73 9.03 6.25
C GLN A 350 5.28 10.29 6.93
N THR A 351 6.54 10.66 6.69
CA THR A 351 7.14 11.91 7.21
C THR A 351 6.43 13.13 6.64
N VAL A 352 6.12 13.17 5.34
CA VAL A 352 5.33 14.28 4.76
C VAL A 352 3.95 14.36 5.40
N SER A 353 3.31 13.22 5.66
CA SER A 353 2.05 13.17 6.40
C SER A 353 2.20 13.74 7.82
N ALA A 354 3.30 13.43 8.50
CA ALA A 354 3.59 13.96 9.83
C ALA A 354 3.72 15.48 9.84
N VAL A 355 4.53 16.02 8.93
CA VAL A 355 4.76 17.46 8.79
C VAL A 355 3.47 18.20 8.41
N TRP A 356 2.59 17.58 7.63
CA TRP A 356 1.26 18.13 7.32
C TRP A 356 0.40 18.32 8.57
N HIS A 357 0.47 17.39 9.53
CA HIS A 357 -0.20 17.51 10.84
C HIS A 357 0.48 18.51 11.79
N GLY A 358 1.79 18.71 11.68
CA GLY A 358 2.56 19.66 12.46
C GLY A 358 3.92 19.12 12.91
N LEU A 359 4.65 19.91 13.70
CA LEU A 359 6.01 19.58 14.14
C LEU A 359 6.10 18.99 15.56
N TYR A 360 4.95 18.69 16.19
CA TYR A 360 4.95 18.02 17.49
C TYR A 360 5.65 16.66 17.41
N PRO A 361 6.58 16.34 18.32
CA PRO A 361 7.32 15.08 18.28
C PRO A 361 6.44 13.83 18.25
N GLY A 362 5.29 13.86 18.93
CA GLY A 362 4.33 12.76 18.94
C GLY A 362 3.76 12.43 17.55
N TYR A 363 3.55 13.44 16.68
CA TYR A 363 3.19 13.20 15.28
C TYR A 363 4.31 12.49 14.54
N ILE A 364 5.54 13.00 14.65
CA ILE A 364 6.70 12.40 13.98
C ILE A 364 6.90 10.94 14.40
N ILE A 365 6.85 10.67 15.71
CA ILE A 365 6.97 9.32 16.27
C ILE A 365 5.85 8.42 15.73
N PHE A 366 4.60 8.87 15.76
CA PHE A 366 3.47 8.08 15.24
C PHE A 366 3.64 7.70 13.77
N PHE A 367 4.02 8.64 12.91
CA PHE A 367 4.13 8.40 11.47
C PHE A 367 5.37 7.55 11.11
N VAL A 368 6.47 7.68 11.85
CA VAL A 368 7.60 6.74 11.72
C VAL A 368 7.18 5.34 12.16
N GLN A 369 6.45 5.22 13.28
CA GLN A 369 5.88 3.95 13.73
C GLN A 369 4.91 3.35 12.72
N SER A 370 4.09 4.16 12.05
CA SER A 370 3.16 3.67 11.03
C SER A 370 3.91 3.07 9.82
N ALA A 371 5.06 3.64 9.44
CA ALA A 371 5.92 3.06 8.41
C ALA A 371 6.45 1.68 8.83
N LEU A 372 6.93 1.54 10.07
CA LEU A 372 7.38 0.26 10.64
C LEU A 372 6.22 -0.74 10.72
N MET A 373 5.06 -0.30 11.20
CA MET A 373 3.84 -1.11 11.28
C MET A 373 3.49 -1.72 9.92
N ILE A 374 3.43 -0.89 8.87
CA ILE A 374 3.13 -1.33 7.50
C ILE A 374 4.23 -2.29 6.99
N ALA A 375 5.50 -2.00 7.24
CA ALA A 375 6.61 -2.85 6.82
C ALA A 375 6.56 -4.23 7.50
N GLY A 376 6.32 -4.31 8.80
CA GLY A 376 6.13 -5.58 9.52
C GLY A 376 4.90 -6.36 9.03
N SER A 377 3.78 -5.70 8.78
CA SER A 377 2.58 -6.35 8.21
C SER A 377 2.83 -6.94 6.83
N ARG A 378 3.67 -6.31 6.00
CA ARG A 378 4.09 -6.86 4.69
C ARG A 378 4.89 -8.15 4.82
N VAL A 379 5.61 -8.37 5.93
CA VAL A 379 6.33 -9.63 6.17
C VAL A 379 5.35 -10.75 6.49
N ILE A 380 4.42 -10.51 7.41
CA ILE A 380 3.37 -11.50 7.71
C ILE A 380 2.56 -11.82 6.45
N TYR A 381 2.22 -10.82 5.65
CA TYR A 381 1.54 -11.04 4.37
C TYR A 381 2.36 -11.91 3.40
N ARG A 382 3.68 -11.73 3.33
CA ARG A 382 4.55 -12.60 2.52
C ARG A 382 4.51 -14.05 3.01
N TRP A 383 4.54 -14.28 4.33
CA TRP A 383 4.36 -15.61 4.90
C TRP A 383 2.99 -16.21 4.54
N GLN A 384 1.92 -15.41 4.58
CA GLN A 384 0.59 -15.86 4.15
C GLN A 384 0.55 -16.32 2.69
N GLN A 385 1.29 -15.64 1.79
CA GLN A 385 1.37 -16.02 0.37
C GLN A 385 2.26 -17.24 0.12
N ALA A 386 3.21 -17.51 1.00
CA ALA A 386 4.12 -18.67 0.90
C ALA A 386 3.46 -19.99 1.34
N VAL A 387 2.36 -19.92 2.10
CA VAL A 387 1.65 -21.08 2.65
C VAL A 387 0.42 -21.44 1.78
N PRO A 388 0.14 -22.74 1.53
CA PRO A 388 -1.09 -23.18 0.90
C PRO A 388 -2.37 -22.72 1.62
N GLN A 389 -3.51 -22.80 0.93
CA GLN A 389 -4.80 -22.54 1.59
C GLN A 389 -5.05 -23.57 2.70
N GLY A 390 -5.52 -23.11 3.88
CA GLY A 390 -5.78 -23.99 5.02
C GLY A 390 -5.73 -23.27 6.37
N LEU A 391 -5.79 -24.06 7.45
CA LEU A 391 -5.81 -23.56 8.83
C LEU A 391 -4.60 -22.65 9.15
N PHE A 392 -3.40 -23.06 8.75
CA PHE A 392 -2.18 -22.29 9.03
C PHE A 392 -2.19 -20.91 8.35
N ARG A 393 -2.68 -20.81 7.12
CA ARG A 393 -2.88 -19.52 6.44
C ARG A 393 -3.91 -18.66 7.17
N ASN A 394 -5.01 -19.24 7.65
CA ASN A 394 -6.02 -18.50 8.42
C ASN A 394 -5.46 -17.97 9.75
N ILE A 395 -4.61 -18.75 10.43
CA ILE A 395 -3.88 -18.29 11.62
C ILE A 395 -2.99 -17.09 11.28
N LEU A 396 -2.24 -17.13 10.18
CA LEU A 396 -1.40 -15.99 9.75
C LEU A 396 -2.23 -14.76 9.37
N VAL A 397 -3.43 -14.93 8.81
CA VAL A 397 -4.38 -13.84 8.55
C VAL A 397 -4.85 -13.21 9.86
N PHE A 398 -5.27 -14.05 10.82
CA PHE A 398 -5.68 -13.58 12.15
C PHE A 398 -4.52 -12.90 12.89
N MET A 399 -3.31 -13.44 12.80
CA MET A 399 -2.10 -12.83 13.40
C MET A 399 -1.82 -11.45 12.81
N ASN A 400 -1.96 -11.28 11.49
CA ASN A 400 -1.76 -9.97 10.85
C ASN A 400 -2.86 -8.98 11.25
N PHE A 401 -4.10 -9.44 11.37
CA PHE A 401 -5.20 -8.65 11.93
C PHE A 401 -4.88 -8.20 13.36
N ALA A 402 -4.57 -9.14 14.27
CA ALA A 402 -4.25 -8.84 15.66
C ALA A 402 -3.05 -7.88 15.78
N TYR A 403 -1.98 -8.12 15.01
CA TYR A 403 -0.84 -7.23 14.89
C TYR A 403 -1.26 -5.82 14.46
N THR A 404 -2.09 -5.72 13.42
CA THR A 404 -2.52 -4.44 12.85
C THR A 404 -3.27 -3.61 13.88
N VAL A 405 -4.26 -4.19 14.54
CA VAL A 405 -5.08 -3.45 15.51
C VAL A 405 -4.25 -3.11 16.77
N LEU A 406 -3.41 -4.03 17.26
CA LEU A 406 -2.54 -3.77 18.41
C LEU A 406 -1.57 -2.61 18.13
N VAL A 407 -0.80 -2.71 17.05
CA VAL A 407 0.25 -1.73 16.74
C VAL A 407 -0.34 -0.38 16.35
N LEU A 408 -1.48 -0.34 15.66
CA LEU A 408 -2.17 0.91 15.33
C LEU A 408 -2.55 1.68 16.61
N ASN A 409 -3.22 1.01 17.55
CA ASN A 409 -3.70 1.68 18.75
C ASN A 409 -2.58 2.02 19.73
N TYR A 410 -1.55 1.18 19.85
CA TYR A 410 -0.32 1.55 20.55
C TYR A 410 0.33 2.80 19.94
N SER A 411 0.52 2.81 18.62
CA SER A 411 1.23 3.89 17.93
C SER A 411 0.47 5.22 18.06
N CYS A 412 -0.87 5.19 17.92
CA CYS A 412 -1.67 6.41 17.91
C CYS A 412 -1.66 7.20 19.22
N VAL A 413 -1.20 6.61 20.34
CA VAL A 413 -1.00 7.35 21.60
C VAL A 413 -0.10 8.55 21.39
N GLY A 414 1.00 8.39 20.63
CA GLY A 414 1.91 9.50 20.31
C GLY A 414 1.21 10.64 19.54
N PHE A 415 0.33 10.29 18.60
CA PHE A 415 -0.48 11.26 17.86
C PHE A 415 -1.47 12.01 18.75
N MET A 416 -1.98 11.38 19.83
CA MET A 416 -2.95 11.98 20.73
C MET A 416 -2.31 12.86 21.81
N VAL A 417 -1.16 12.43 22.37
CA VAL A 417 -0.51 13.15 23.48
C VAL A 417 0.44 14.25 23.00
N LEU A 418 0.96 14.16 21.77
CA LEU A 418 1.83 15.13 21.09
C LEU A 418 3.23 15.30 21.69
N SER A 419 3.36 15.26 23.01
CA SER A 419 4.62 15.43 23.72
C SER A 419 5.54 14.22 23.51
N MET A 420 6.83 14.50 23.27
CA MET A 420 7.86 13.45 23.21
C MET A 420 7.92 12.66 24.52
N HIS A 421 7.93 13.36 25.65
CA HIS A 421 8.04 12.75 26.98
C HIS A 421 6.84 11.83 27.27
N GLU A 422 5.61 12.33 27.07
CA GLU A 422 4.39 11.54 27.30
C GLU A 422 4.30 10.35 26.34
N THR A 423 4.74 10.52 25.09
CA THR A 423 4.79 9.44 24.09
C THR A 423 5.74 8.34 24.53
N ILE A 424 6.99 8.69 24.88
CA ILE A 424 8.01 7.72 25.31
C ILE A 424 7.60 7.04 26.62
N ALA A 425 7.08 7.80 27.60
CA ALA A 425 6.60 7.26 28.86
C ALA A 425 5.44 6.27 28.65
N SER A 426 4.46 6.63 27.80
CA SER A 426 3.34 5.73 27.47
C SER A 426 3.81 4.48 26.74
N TYR A 427 4.74 4.63 25.80
CA TYR A 427 5.31 3.50 25.07
C TYR A 427 6.13 2.58 26.00
N GLY A 428 6.90 3.15 26.91
CA GLY A 428 7.70 2.43 27.91
C GLY A 428 6.84 1.72 28.96
N SER A 429 5.66 2.26 29.31
CA SER A 429 4.75 1.65 30.29
C SER A 429 4.20 0.28 29.86
N VAL A 430 4.28 -0.02 28.56
CA VAL A 430 3.97 -1.31 27.93
C VAL A 430 5.19 -1.92 27.20
N TYR A 431 6.39 -1.62 27.71
CA TYR A 431 7.66 -2.21 27.27
C TYR A 431 7.93 -2.11 25.76
N TYR A 432 7.48 -1.01 25.14
CA TYR A 432 7.67 -0.75 23.72
C TYR A 432 7.14 -1.84 22.78
N ILE A 433 6.16 -2.65 23.20
CA ILE A 433 5.70 -3.83 22.44
C ILE A 433 5.32 -3.51 20.99
N GLY A 434 4.59 -2.41 20.76
CA GLY A 434 4.18 -2.01 19.41
C GLY A 434 5.29 -1.38 18.57
N THR A 435 6.47 -1.11 19.14
CA THR A 435 7.69 -0.71 18.41
C THR A 435 8.57 -1.91 18.09
N ILE A 436 8.83 -2.75 19.09
CA ILE A 436 9.73 -3.89 18.98
C ILE A 436 9.15 -4.94 18.03
N LEU A 437 7.84 -5.21 18.11
CA LEU A 437 7.20 -6.25 17.30
C LEU A 437 7.32 -5.98 15.79
N PRO A 438 7.00 -4.77 15.25
CA PRO A 438 7.29 -4.44 13.85
C PRO A 438 8.76 -4.63 13.45
N ILE A 439 9.70 -4.18 14.29
CA ILE A 439 11.14 -4.27 14.00
C ILE A 439 11.56 -5.74 13.88
N VAL A 440 11.17 -6.58 14.83
CA VAL A 440 11.45 -8.02 14.81
C VAL A 440 10.88 -8.66 13.53
N LEU A 441 9.63 -8.37 13.17
CA LEU A 441 9.03 -8.88 11.93
C LEU A 441 9.80 -8.44 10.68
N ILE A 442 10.23 -7.17 10.62
CA ILE A 442 11.03 -6.67 9.50
C ILE A 442 12.36 -7.42 9.39
N LEU A 443 13.05 -7.63 10.51
CA LEU A 443 14.30 -8.41 10.56
C LEU A 443 14.07 -9.84 10.09
N LEU A 444 12.99 -10.49 10.51
CA LEU A 444 12.61 -11.84 10.04
C LEU A 444 12.23 -11.88 8.54
N GLY A 445 11.96 -10.74 7.91
CA GLY A 445 11.49 -10.64 6.52
C GLY A 445 12.55 -10.25 5.49
N ILE A 446 13.84 -10.18 5.86
CA ILE A 446 14.94 -9.84 4.95
C ILE A 446 15.27 -11.06 4.06
N PRO A 447 15.09 -10.96 2.73
CA PRO A 447 15.46 -12.04 1.82
C PRO A 447 16.97 -12.28 1.86
N GLY A 448 17.40 -13.47 2.28
CA GLY A 448 18.81 -13.82 2.46
C GLY A 448 19.31 -13.84 3.91
N LEU A 449 18.44 -13.57 4.90
CA LEU A 449 18.68 -14.12 6.24
C LEU A 449 18.42 -15.62 6.14
N ASP A 450 19.50 -16.38 6.02
CA ASP A 450 19.42 -17.84 6.10
C ASP A 450 18.79 -18.20 7.46
N GLU A 451 17.60 -18.79 7.42
CA GLU A 451 16.81 -19.17 8.60
C GLU A 451 17.59 -20.07 9.55
N SER A 452 18.64 -20.75 9.06
CA SER A 452 19.58 -21.49 9.89
C SER A 452 20.34 -20.61 10.89
N TYR A 453 20.54 -19.31 10.63
CA TYR A 453 21.21 -18.38 11.52
C TYR A 453 20.24 -17.61 12.44
N LEU A 454 18.94 -17.78 12.31
CA LEU A 454 17.95 -17.09 13.14
C LEU A 454 18.18 -17.33 14.66
N PRO A 455 18.48 -18.55 15.13
CA PRO A 455 18.87 -18.79 16.52
C PRO A 455 20.09 -17.96 16.95
N ARG A 456 21.07 -17.73 16.06
CA ARG A 456 22.25 -16.91 16.37
C ARG A 456 21.90 -15.45 16.58
N TRP A 457 21.09 -14.88 15.69
CA TRP A 457 20.68 -13.49 15.82
C TRP A 457 19.84 -13.26 17.07
N ILE A 458 18.96 -14.21 17.41
CA ILE A 458 18.21 -14.22 18.67
C ILE A 458 19.19 -14.24 19.85
N GLY A 459 20.14 -15.18 19.86
CA GLY A 459 21.12 -15.30 20.93
C GLY A 459 22.02 -14.07 21.09
N TYR A 460 22.55 -13.50 20.00
CA TYR A 460 23.35 -12.27 20.06
C TYR A 460 22.53 -11.08 20.56
N THR A 461 21.29 -10.93 20.07
CA THR A 461 20.43 -9.79 20.44
C THR A 461 20.03 -9.87 21.91
N PHE A 462 19.44 -10.98 22.34
CA PHE A 462 18.98 -11.13 23.73
C PHE A 462 20.14 -11.26 24.72
N GLY A 463 21.25 -11.89 24.32
CA GLY A 463 22.47 -11.93 25.13
C GLY A 463 23.06 -10.53 25.33
N SER A 464 23.16 -9.71 24.28
CA SER A 464 23.64 -8.33 24.38
C SER A 464 22.71 -7.45 25.21
N LEU A 465 21.39 -7.64 25.08
CA LEU A 465 20.39 -6.92 25.89
C LEU A 465 20.45 -7.31 27.36
N LEU A 466 20.72 -8.57 27.70
CA LEU A 466 20.92 -9.02 29.09
C LEU A 466 22.18 -8.41 29.69
N VAL A 467 23.29 -8.39 28.94
CA VAL A 467 24.53 -7.73 29.37
C VAL A 467 24.31 -6.23 29.54
N LEU A 468 23.63 -5.58 28.58
CA LEU A 468 23.33 -4.15 28.65
C LEU A 468 22.38 -3.83 29.83
N ASN A 469 21.38 -4.67 30.09
CA ASN A 469 20.49 -4.54 31.25
C ASN A 469 21.27 -4.63 32.57
N HIS A 470 22.24 -5.54 32.66
CA HIS A 470 23.09 -5.71 33.84
C HIS A 470 23.92 -4.45 34.14
N PHE A 471 24.47 -3.80 33.11
CA PHE A 471 25.30 -2.60 33.29
C PHE A 471 24.50 -1.30 33.40
N VAL A 472 23.42 -1.15 32.62
CA VAL A 472 22.62 0.10 32.55
C VAL A 472 21.54 0.15 33.62
N GLY A 473 21.07 -1.00 34.12
CA GLY A 473 20.05 -1.09 35.18
C GLY A 473 20.58 -0.85 36.61
N SER A 474 21.83 -0.39 36.77
CA SER A 474 22.52 -0.30 38.05
C SER A 474 22.14 0.94 38.87
N GLY A 475 20.94 0.93 39.45
CA GLY A 475 20.51 1.84 40.51
C GLY A 475 20.46 1.23 41.92
N SER A 476 20.56 -0.10 42.06
CA SER A 476 20.57 -0.79 43.36
C SER A 476 21.16 -2.19 43.23
N LEU A 477 21.68 -2.76 44.34
CA LEU A 477 22.32 -4.08 44.36
C LEU A 477 21.51 -5.13 43.58
N THR A 478 22.13 -5.70 42.53
CA THR A 478 21.57 -6.81 41.76
C THR A 478 21.16 -7.95 42.68
N THR A 479 19.87 -8.32 42.66
CA THR A 479 19.36 -9.38 43.54
C THR A 479 19.89 -10.76 43.13
N PRO A 480 20.02 -11.74 44.06
CA PRO A 480 20.39 -13.11 43.71
C PRO A 480 19.42 -13.78 42.72
N ALA A 481 18.15 -13.37 42.71
CA ALA A 481 17.16 -13.85 41.75
C ALA A 481 17.43 -13.32 40.33
N GLN A 482 17.75 -12.03 40.20
CA GLN A 482 18.12 -11.40 38.94
C GLN A 482 19.38 -12.05 38.35
N LEU A 483 20.42 -12.28 39.16
CA LEU A 483 21.65 -12.96 38.71
C LEU A 483 21.38 -14.37 38.17
N ARG A 484 20.49 -15.14 38.80
CA ARG A 484 20.11 -16.49 38.32
C ARG A 484 19.35 -16.43 37.00
N SER A 485 18.43 -15.48 36.85
CA SER A 485 17.67 -15.28 35.61
C SER A 485 18.56 -14.78 34.46
N GLU A 486 19.48 -13.86 34.74
CA GLU A 486 20.47 -13.37 33.76
C GLU A 486 21.43 -14.48 33.35
N ALA A 487 21.94 -15.29 34.30
CA ALA A 487 22.78 -16.45 33.99
C ALA A 487 22.05 -17.47 33.10
N LEU A 488 20.79 -17.80 33.43
CA LEU A 488 19.98 -18.69 32.60
C LEU A 488 19.72 -18.11 31.21
N GLY A 489 19.41 -16.81 31.13
CA GLY A 489 19.20 -16.09 29.87
C GLY A 489 20.46 -16.04 29.00
N LEU A 490 21.63 -15.85 29.59
CA LEU A 490 22.92 -15.91 28.90
C LEU A 490 23.27 -17.32 28.43
N CYS A 491 22.96 -18.35 29.22
CA CYS A 491 23.09 -19.75 28.80
C CYS A 491 22.19 -20.08 27.59
N LEU A 492 20.94 -19.60 27.59
CA LEU A 492 20.01 -19.77 26.47
C LEU A 492 20.45 -18.98 25.23
N ALA A 493 20.99 -17.78 25.42
CA ALA A 493 21.58 -16.97 24.35
C ALA A 493 22.79 -17.67 23.72
N ALA A 494 23.72 -18.18 24.56
CA ALA A 494 24.87 -18.94 24.11
C ALA A 494 24.45 -20.21 23.36
N PHE A 495 23.47 -20.96 23.89
CA PHE A 495 22.91 -22.14 23.24
C PHE A 495 22.33 -21.81 21.85
N SER A 496 21.57 -20.72 21.75
CA SER A 496 20.98 -20.25 20.49
C SER A 496 22.04 -19.82 19.47
N ILE A 497 23.16 -19.23 19.92
CA ILE A 497 24.33 -18.93 19.08
C ILE A 497 25.00 -20.22 18.57
N THR A 498 25.10 -21.25 19.41
CA THR A 498 25.81 -22.49 19.06
C THR A 498 24.98 -23.47 18.23
N ILE A 499 23.65 -23.45 18.32
CA ILE A 499 22.73 -24.37 17.64
C ILE A 499 23.06 -24.55 16.15
N PRO A 500 23.31 -23.49 15.35
CA PRO A 500 23.51 -23.69 13.92
C PRO A 500 24.91 -24.19 13.56
N TYR A 501 25.84 -24.27 14.52
CA TYR A 501 27.11 -24.98 14.33
C TYR A 501 26.96 -26.48 14.58
N LEU A 502 26.11 -26.87 15.54
CA LEU A 502 25.78 -28.27 15.80
C LEU A 502 25.11 -28.92 14.57
N GLY A 503 24.21 -28.19 13.90
CA GLY A 503 23.56 -28.64 12.67
C GLY A 503 24.49 -28.80 11.46
N ARG A 504 25.58 -28.03 11.40
CA ARG A 504 26.61 -28.15 10.34
C ARG A 504 27.54 -29.34 10.54
N PHE A 505 27.76 -29.76 11.79
CA PHE A 505 28.56 -30.93 12.09
C PHE A 505 27.87 -32.25 11.67
N LEU A 506 26.53 -32.22 11.51
CA LEU A 506 25.70 -33.38 11.21
C LEU A 506 25.30 -33.52 9.73
N LYS A 507 25.51 -32.50 8.89
CA LYS A 507 25.19 -32.55 7.46
C LYS A 507 26.32 -31.94 6.64
N GLY A 508 27.15 -32.80 6.04
CA GLY A 508 28.09 -32.40 5.00
C GLY A 508 27.36 -32.05 3.71
N ALA A 509 27.24 -30.75 3.39
CA ALA A 509 27.02 -30.24 2.03
C ALA A 509 27.17 -28.71 2.04
N ALA A 510 28.01 -28.17 1.15
CA ALA A 510 28.33 -26.75 1.03
C ALA A 510 27.19 -25.92 0.38
N LEU A 511 27.20 -24.61 0.67
CA LEU A 511 26.29 -23.57 0.20
C LEU A 511 26.24 -23.44 -1.34
N VAL A 512 25.04 -23.33 -1.92
CA VAL A 512 24.83 -23.04 -3.35
C VAL A 512 24.62 -21.54 -3.56
N GLU A 513 25.47 -20.95 -4.41
CA GLU A 513 25.44 -19.55 -4.84
C GLU A 513 24.28 -19.24 -5.81
N ARG A 514 23.93 -17.94 -5.90
CA ARG A 514 22.90 -17.38 -6.81
C ARG A 514 23.20 -17.72 -8.29
N PRO A 515 22.18 -17.76 -9.17
CA PRO A 515 22.37 -18.09 -10.57
C PRO A 515 23.27 -17.06 -11.27
N THR A 516 24.50 -17.46 -11.58
CA THR A 516 25.33 -16.79 -12.57
C THR A 516 24.74 -17.05 -13.94
N LEU A 517 24.43 -15.98 -14.68
CA LEU A 517 24.11 -16.08 -16.10
C LEU A 517 25.36 -16.60 -16.82
N PRO A 518 25.24 -17.59 -17.73
CA PRO A 518 26.40 -18.13 -18.40
C PRO A 518 26.99 -17.11 -19.38
N GLU A 519 28.27 -16.76 -19.21
CA GLU A 519 28.99 -15.84 -20.10
C GLU A 519 29.19 -16.50 -21.50
N GLY A 520 29.15 -15.71 -22.58
CA GLY A 520 29.44 -16.17 -23.95
C GLY A 520 28.28 -16.74 -24.77
N ASN A 521 27.09 -17.00 -24.20
CA ASN A 521 25.98 -17.63 -24.91
C ASN A 521 24.95 -16.65 -25.50
N ARG A 522 24.41 -16.93 -26.70
CA ARG A 522 23.38 -16.10 -27.36
C ARG A 522 21.98 -16.45 -26.87
N GLN A 523 21.16 -15.43 -26.63
CA GLN A 523 19.73 -15.62 -26.38
C GLN A 523 18.99 -15.79 -27.71
N ILE A 524 18.36 -16.95 -27.90
CA ILE A 524 17.60 -17.26 -29.12
C ILE A 524 16.11 -17.37 -28.83
N PHE A 525 15.29 -17.03 -29.82
CA PHE A 525 13.86 -17.34 -29.88
C PHE A 525 13.49 -17.71 -31.31
N VAL A 526 13.28 -19.01 -31.54
CA VAL A 526 13.07 -19.57 -32.87
C VAL A 526 11.97 -20.63 -32.80
N MET A 527 11.14 -20.72 -33.84
CA MET A 527 10.07 -21.72 -33.96
C MET A 527 9.83 -22.10 -35.42
N SER A 528 9.25 -23.27 -35.68
CA SER A 528 8.91 -23.74 -37.03
C SER A 528 7.98 -22.75 -37.77
N GLU A 529 8.24 -22.49 -39.06
CA GLU A 529 7.59 -21.39 -39.80
C GLU A 529 6.15 -21.71 -40.27
N HIS A 530 5.86 -22.98 -40.56
CA HIS A 530 4.59 -23.47 -41.13
C HIS A 530 3.58 -23.94 -40.07
N LEU A 531 3.25 -23.07 -39.09
CA LEU A 531 2.27 -23.37 -38.03
C LEU A 531 1.08 -22.40 -38.08
N LEU A 532 -0.11 -22.89 -37.70
CA LEU A 532 -1.28 -22.05 -37.42
C LEU A 532 -0.95 -21.02 -36.32
N ASP A 533 -1.51 -19.81 -36.42
CA ASP A 533 -1.21 -18.71 -35.49
C ASP A 533 -1.52 -19.07 -34.03
N THR A 534 -2.59 -19.83 -33.79
CA THR A 534 -2.96 -20.33 -32.46
C THR A 534 -1.90 -21.28 -31.88
N HIS A 535 -1.30 -22.13 -32.70
CA HIS A 535 -0.22 -23.04 -32.27
C HIS A 535 1.08 -22.29 -32.00
N LYS A 536 1.38 -21.25 -32.80
CA LYS A 536 2.53 -20.35 -32.57
C LYS A 536 2.39 -19.63 -31.24
N GLU A 537 1.21 -19.09 -30.95
CA GLU A 537 0.91 -18.43 -29.67
C GLU A 537 1.08 -19.38 -28.48
N ASP A 538 0.53 -20.59 -28.57
CA ASP A 538 0.61 -21.57 -27.48
C ASP A 538 2.04 -22.01 -27.17
N LEU A 539 2.87 -22.25 -28.20
CA LEU A 539 4.29 -22.59 -28.05
C LEU A 539 5.09 -21.39 -27.50
N ALA A 540 4.83 -20.18 -27.98
CA ALA A 540 5.49 -18.97 -27.51
C ALA A 540 5.15 -18.66 -26.03
N TRP A 541 3.90 -18.84 -25.64
CA TRP A 541 3.46 -18.68 -24.25
C TRP A 541 3.99 -19.78 -23.34
N GLY A 542 3.99 -21.04 -23.80
CA GLY A 542 4.55 -22.16 -23.04
C GLY A 542 6.01 -21.92 -22.69
N THR A 543 6.84 -21.61 -23.68
CA THR A 543 8.27 -21.31 -23.46
C THR A 543 8.49 -20.08 -22.57
N TYR A 544 7.69 -19.01 -22.74
CA TYR A 544 7.76 -17.82 -21.90
C TYR A 544 7.46 -18.10 -20.43
N VAL A 545 6.37 -18.84 -20.20
CA VAL A 545 5.85 -19.13 -18.86
C VAL A 545 6.83 -20.03 -18.11
N LEU A 546 7.42 -21.03 -18.78
CA LEU A 546 8.46 -21.90 -18.21
C LEU A 546 9.70 -21.09 -17.79
N LEU A 547 10.21 -20.19 -18.63
CA LEU A 547 11.34 -19.31 -18.29
C LEU A 547 11.06 -18.33 -17.14
N LYS A 548 9.81 -17.87 -17.00
CA LYS A 548 9.46 -16.86 -15.98
C LYS A 548 9.16 -17.45 -14.60
N ASN A 549 8.68 -18.68 -14.55
CA ASN A 549 8.15 -19.28 -13.32
C ASN A 549 9.01 -20.43 -12.78
N THR A 550 10.09 -20.81 -13.46
CA THR A 550 11.07 -21.80 -12.99
C THR A 550 12.48 -21.23 -13.05
N ASN A 551 13.45 -21.88 -12.40
CA ASN A 551 14.86 -21.50 -12.45
C ASN A 551 15.54 -21.90 -13.78
N THR A 552 14.82 -21.84 -14.89
CA THR A 552 15.28 -22.30 -16.21
C THR A 552 15.92 -21.17 -17.00
N ILE A 553 17.03 -21.46 -17.68
CA ILE A 553 17.74 -20.55 -18.59
C ILE A 553 17.55 -20.91 -20.06
N SER A 554 17.21 -22.17 -20.37
CA SER A 554 17.01 -22.68 -21.73
C SER A 554 15.78 -23.59 -21.78
N VAL A 555 14.84 -23.31 -22.69
CA VAL A 555 13.61 -24.07 -22.90
C VAL A 555 13.49 -24.49 -24.36
N LEU A 556 13.17 -25.76 -24.59
CA LEU A 556 12.81 -26.29 -25.89
C LEU A 556 11.52 -27.10 -25.76
N ILE A 557 10.54 -26.79 -26.59
CA ILE A 557 9.29 -27.54 -26.71
C ILE A 557 9.25 -28.13 -28.11
N SER A 558 9.24 -29.46 -28.19
CA SER A 558 8.90 -30.22 -29.39
C SER A 558 7.51 -30.80 -29.17
N ALA A 559 6.53 -30.48 -30.01
CA ALA A 559 5.18 -31.04 -29.93
C ALA A 559 4.48 -30.98 -31.29
N GLN A 560 3.76 -32.04 -31.67
CA GLN A 560 2.92 -32.07 -32.89
C GLN A 560 3.71 -31.76 -34.19
N GLY A 561 4.98 -32.20 -34.27
CA GLY A 561 5.86 -31.91 -35.42
C GLY A 561 6.36 -30.47 -35.49
N ALA A 562 6.15 -29.67 -34.44
CA ALA A 562 6.62 -28.30 -34.30
C ALA A 562 7.70 -28.18 -33.23
N LEU A 563 8.71 -27.35 -33.49
CA LEU A 563 9.79 -27.04 -32.55
C LEU A 563 9.72 -25.56 -32.16
N CYS A 564 9.82 -25.26 -30.86
CA CYS A 564 9.92 -23.90 -30.33
C CYS A 564 11.00 -23.82 -29.25
N VAL A 565 11.95 -22.92 -29.44
CA VAL A 565 13.20 -22.85 -28.68
C VAL A 565 13.37 -21.44 -28.16
N ARG A 566 13.61 -21.29 -26.86
CA ARG A 566 13.75 -19.99 -26.20
C ARG A 566 14.76 -20.03 -25.06
N GLY A 567 15.60 -19.00 -24.95
CA GLY A 567 16.57 -18.88 -23.86
C GLY A 567 18.01 -18.88 -24.36
N TYR A 568 18.96 -19.25 -23.51
CA TYR A 568 20.39 -19.30 -23.85
C TYR A 568 20.77 -20.66 -24.42
N TRP A 569 21.43 -20.70 -25.57
CA TRP A 569 21.80 -21.96 -26.24
C TRP A 569 23.19 -21.84 -26.87
N ASN A 570 23.88 -22.98 -26.99
CA ASN A 570 25.19 -23.06 -27.64
C ASN A 570 25.01 -23.37 -29.15
N SER A 571 24.40 -22.44 -29.88
CA SER A 571 24.11 -22.59 -31.32
C SER A 571 25.31 -22.22 -32.20
N PRO A 572 25.44 -22.76 -33.43
CA PRO A 572 26.50 -22.39 -34.37
C PRO A 572 26.55 -20.87 -34.64
N GLU A 573 27.77 -20.31 -34.75
CA GLU A 573 27.96 -18.88 -35.05
C GLU A 573 27.40 -18.52 -36.44
N ASP A 574 26.72 -17.37 -36.51
CA ASP A 574 26.15 -16.75 -37.72
C ASP A 574 25.15 -17.59 -38.54
N ALA A 575 24.53 -18.59 -37.90
CA ALA A 575 23.43 -19.37 -38.46
C ALA A 575 22.11 -18.57 -38.51
N SER A 576 21.38 -18.70 -39.63
CA SER A 576 20.02 -18.20 -39.76
C SER A 576 19.04 -19.00 -38.86
N LYS A 577 17.86 -18.44 -38.61
CA LYS A 577 16.83 -19.11 -37.78
C LYS A 577 16.48 -20.52 -38.28
N ALA A 578 16.40 -20.72 -39.60
CA ALA A 578 16.16 -22.04 -40.19
C ALA A 578 17.32 -23.01 -39.93
N GLN A 579 18.56 -22.54 -40.07
CA GLN A 579 19.75 -23.36 -39.81
C GLN A 579 19.86 -23.79 -38.33
N ILE A 580 19.42 -22.93 -37.39
CA ILE A 580 19.38 -23.27 -35.95
C ILE A 580 18.34 -24.36 -35.67
N LEU A 581 17.18 -24.31 -36.33
CA LEU A 581 16.15 -25.35 -36.19
C LEU A 581 16.63 -26.69 -36.75
N ASP A 582 17.17 -26.71 -37.97
CA ASP A 582 17.71 -27.94 -38.59
C ASP A 582 18.82 -28.57 -37.74
N TRP A 583 19.70 -27.74 -37.16
CA TRP A 583 20.76 -28.21 -36.27
C TRP A 583 20.21 -28.81 -34.97
N LEU A 584 19.22 -28.17 -34.34
CA LEU A 584 18.56 -28.69 -33.14
C LEU A 584 17.79 -29.98 -33.43
N GLU A 585 17.07 -30.06 -34.54
CA GLU A 585 16.34 -31.27 -34.94
C GLU A 585 17.29 -32.46 -35.15
N ARG A 586 18.43 -32.24 -35.81
CA ARG A 586 19.47 -33.27 -35.94
C ARG A 586 20.02 -33.72 -34.59
N LYS A 587 20.35 -32.79 -33.69
CA LYS A 587 20.84 -33.11 -32.34
C LYS A 587 19.79 -33.88 -31.53
N ILE A 588 18.52 -33.51 -31.62
CA ILE A 588 17.41 -34.21 -30.96
C ILE A 588 17.31 -35.66 -31.45
N GLN A 589 17.44 -35.89 -32.76
CA GLN A 589 17.43 -37.23 -33.36
C GLN A 589 18.67 -38.04 -32.94
N GLU A 590 19.86 -37.45 -32.97
CA GLU A 590 21.12 -38.10 -32.55
C GLU A 590 21.07 -38.56 -31.08
N ILE A 591 20.44 -37.77 -30.21
CA ILE A 591 20.33 -38.05 -28.77
C ILE A 591 19.18 -39.03 -28.46
N GLY A 592 18.19 -39.17 -29.36
CA GLY A 592 17.03 -40.04 -29.15
C GLY A 592 16.00 -39.47 -28.16
N LEU A 593 15.95 -38.15 -27.95
CA LEU A 593 14.98 -37.51 -27.04
C LEU A 593 13.53 -37.67 -27.51
N SER A 594 13.32 -37.96 -28.81
CA SER A 594 12.02 -38.21 -29.42
C SER A 594 11.32 -39.47 -28.88
N ASP A 595 12.07 -40.44 -28.35
CA ASP A 595 11.56 -41.75 -27.89
C ASP A 595 11.37 -41.85 -26.37
N LEU A 596 11.41 -40.71 -25.67
CA LEU A 596 11.43 -40.65 -24.22
C LEU A 596 10.08 -41.03 -23.56
N LYS A 597 10.05 -42.15 -22.82
CA LYS A 597 8.81 -42.66 -22.17
C LYS A 597 8.53 -42.09 -20.78
N GLU A 598 9.57 -41.63 -20.08
CA GLU A 598 9.50 -41.14 -18.70
C GLU A 598 10.20 -39.79 -18.55
N THR A 599 9.82 -39.01 -17.54
CA THR A 599 10.49 -37.75 -17.24
C THR A 599 11.92 -38.02 -16.79
N LEU A 600 12.90 -37.44 -17.48
CA LEU A 600 14.30 -37.48 -17.06
C LEU A 600 14.64 -36.22 -16.30
N TYR A 601 15.30 -36.37 -15.16
CA TYR A 601 15.85 -35.24 -14.41
C TYR A 601 17.28 -35.53 -13.94
N PHE A 602 18.21 -34.72 -14.43
CA PHE A 602 19.61 -34.74 -14.04
C PHE A 602 19.87 -33.55 -13.12
N ALA A 603 20.04 -33.82 -11.83
CA ALA A 603 20.21 -32.78 -10.81
C ALA A 603 21.64 -32.21 -10.73
N GLN A 604 22.60 -32.91 -11.34
CA GLN A 604 24.02 -32.55 -11.46
C GLN A 604 24.54 -32.97 -12.84
N GLY A 605 25.52 -32.21 -13.38
CA GLY A 605 26.12 -32.47 -14.68
C GLY A 605 26.67 -33.90 -14.79
N ALA A 606 26.21 -34.64 -15.78
CA ALA A 606 26.69 -35.97 -16.13
C ALA A 606 27.09 -35.94 -17.60
N ASP A 607 28.29 -36.44 -17.96
CA ASP A 607 28.79 -36.45 -19.33
C ASP A 607 27.80 -37.11 -20.29
N SER A 608 27.08 -36.29 -21.06
CA SER A 608 26.15 -36.74 -22.08
C SER A 608 26.15 -35.77 -23.25
N ALA A 609 25.89 -36.27 -24.45
CA ALA A 609 25.83 -35.47 -25.68
C ALA A 609 24.77 -34.35 -25.63
N VAL A 610 23.84 -34.38 -24.67
CA VAL A 610 22.81 -33.35 -24.43
C VAL A 610 23.42 -32.02 -24.00
N TRP A 611 24.58 -32.04 -23.34
CA TRP A 611 25.23 -30.83 -22.83
C TRP A 611 25.91 -30.00 -23.91
N GLU A 612 26.24 -30.58 -25.08
CA GLU A 612 26.87 -29.84 -26.19
C GLU A 612 25.96 -28.73 -26.74
N MET A 613 24.64 -28.94 -26.72
CA MET A 613 23.67 -27.92 -27.18
C MET A 613 23.30 -26.90 -26.10
N LEU A 614 23.64 -27.17 -24.84
CA LEU A 614 23.28 -26.33 -23.70
C LEU A 614 24.40 -25.32 -23.40
N PRO A 615 24.05 -24.16 -22.81
CA PRO A 615 25.05 -23.17 -22.47
C PRO A 615 26.05 -23.72 -21.44
N GLU A 616 27.33 -23.34 -21.58
CA GLU A 616 28.36 -23.64 -20.59
C GLU A 616 27.92 -23.19 -19.18
N GLY A 617 28.13 -24.04 -18.18
CA GLY A 617 27.69 -23.78 -16.80
C GLY A 617 26.26 -24.21 -16.49
N THR A 618 25.57 -24.89 -17.42
CA THR A 618 24.37 -25.66 -17.07
C THR A 618 24.73 -26.72 -16.01
N ARG A 619 23.91 -26.88 -14.98
CA ARG A 619 24.11 -27.82 -13.86
C ARG A 619 22.95 -28.78 -13.65
N SER A 620 21.76 -28.48 -14.17
CA SER A 620 20.65 -29.40 -14.16
C SER A 620 19.81 -29.33 -15.43
N LEU A 621 19.20 -30.48 -15.76
CA LEU A 621 18.44 -30.70 -16.98
C LEU A 621 17.21 -31.53 -16.66
N LEU A 622 16.04 -31.10 -17.14
CA LEU A 622 14.79 -31.85 -17.06
C LEU A 622 14.19 -32.02 -18.45
N VAL A 623 13.83 -33.24 -18.80
CA VAL A 623 13.13 -33.58 -20.05
C VAL A 623 11.81 -34.25 -19.70
N GLN A 624 10.70 -33.57 -19.99
CA GLN A 624 9.33 -34.01 -19.71
C GLN A 624 8.65 -34.45 -21.02
N PRO A 625 8.23 -35.73 -21.17
CA PRO A 625 7.53 -36.18 -22.37
C PRO A 625 6.12 -35.57 -22.48
N VAL A 626 5.67 -35.36 -23.72
CA VAL A 626 4.30 -34.96 -24.09
C VAL A 626 3.59 -36.17 -24.73
N SER A 627 2.58 -36.72 -24.04
CA SER A 627 1.83 -37.89 -24.51
C SER A 627 0.86 -37.53 -25.64
N GLU A 628 0.71 -38.41 -26.64
CA GLU A 628 -0.46 -38.37 -27.54
C GLU A 628 -1.70 -38.94 -26.84
N ASP A 629 -2.88 -38.59 -27.37
CA ASP A 629 -4.18 -39.04 -26.87
C ASP A 629 -4.36 -40.56 -27.10
N PRO A 630 -4.76 -41.37 -26.10
CA PRO A 630 -4.84 -42.84 -26.21
C PRO A 630 -5.83 -43.37 -27.26
N ASN A 631 -6.73 -42.52 -27.78
CA ASN A 631 -7.78 -42.93 -28.72
C ASN A 631 -7.31 -43.01 -30.19
N SER A 632 -6.03 -42.80 -30.48
CA SER A 632 -5.51 -42.64 -31.86
C SER A 632 -4.98 -43.92 -32.54
N SER A 633 -4.96 -45.09 -31.89
CA SER A 633 -4.52 -46.33 -32.57
C SER A 633 -5.32 -47.58 -32.18
N ALA A 634 -6.14 -48.06 -33.12
CA ALA A 634 -6.63 -49.44 -33.14
C ALA A 634 -5.51 -50.39 -33.59
N SER A 635 -4.58 -50.71 -32.71
CA SER A 635 -3.79 -51.96 -32.65
C SER A 635 -2.71 -51.82 -31.59
N GLY A 636 -2.45 -52.91 -30.87
CA GLY A 636 -1.73 -52.91 -29.60
C GLY A 636 -0.26 -52.47 -29.66
N THR A 637 0.22 -52.11 -28.46
CA THR A 637 1.63 -52.06 -28.04
C THR A 637 2.55 -51.04 -28.70
N THR A 638 2.29 -49.74 -28.50
CA THR A 638 3.30 -48.71 -28.13
C THR A 638 2.61 -47.35 -27.95
N LYS A 639 2.75 -46.68 -26.79
CA LYS A 639 2.40 -45.25 -26.65
C LYS A 639 3.29 -44.46 -27.62
N LYS A 640 2.72 -43.87 -28.67
CA LYS A 640 3.45 -42.88 -29.48
C LYS A 640 3.55 -41.59 -28.69
N ILE A 641 4.76 -41.05 -28.62
CA ILE A 641 5.09 -39.80 -27.92
C ILE A 641 4.93 -38.67 -28.94
N GLY A 642 4.15 -37.66 -28.60
CA GLY A 642 3.82 -36.54 -29.50
C GLY A 642 4.83 -35.40 -29.42
N GLY A 643 5.85 -35.55 -28.57
CA GLY A 643 6.91 -34.56 -28.34
C GLY A 643 7.46 -34.57 -26.90
N PHE A 644 8.23 -33.55 -26.54
CA PHE A 644 8.79 -33.37 -25.20
C PHE A 644 9.06 -31.88 -24.89
N ILE A 645 9.20 -31.56 -23.61
CA ILE A 645 9.67 -30.27 -23.09
C ILE A 645 11.01 -30.48 -22.41
N LEU A 646 12.04 -29.77 -22.87
CA LEU A 646 13.37 -29.77 -22.28
C LEU A 646 13.64 -28.43 -21.59
N LEU A 647 14.14 -28.49 -20.36
CA LEU A 647 14.46 -27.36 -19.49
C LEU A 647 15.85 -27.52 -18.92
N ALA A 648 16.68 -26.48 -19.03
CA ALA A 648 18.03 -26.47 -18.49
C ALA A 648 18.27 -25.29 -17.54
N SER A 649 19.05 -25.51 -16.48
CA SER A 649 19.37 -24.50 -15.46
C SER A 649 20.86 -24.48 -15.12
N SER A 650 21.40 -23.31 -14.79
CA SER A 650 22.73 -23.17 -14.20
C SER A 650 22.80 -23.52 -12.71
N MET A 651 21.67 -23.86 -12.07
CA MET A 651 21.61 -24.30 -10.69
C MET A 651 21.61 -25.83 -10.57
N SER A 652 22.30 -26.37 -9.56
CA SER A 652 22.13 -27.77 -9.15
C SER A 652 20.79 -27.91 -8.43
N TYR A 653 20.07 -29.02 -8.66
CA TYR A 653 18.73 -29.26 -8.11
C TYR A 653 17.69 -28.16 -8.43
N ALA A 654 17.66 -27.65 -9.67
CA ALA A 654 16.82 -26.49 -10.03
C ALA A 654 15.30 -26.73 -9.98
N TYR A 655 14.85 -27.98 -10.10
CA TYR A 655 13.42 -28.33 -10.19
C TYR A 655 13.01 -29.23 -9.00
N ASN A 656 12.27 -28.66 -8.06
CA ASN A 656 11.65 -29.43 -6.97
C ASN A 656 10.34 -30.10 -7.43
N ASP A 657 9.73 -30.95 -6.59
CA ASP A 657 8.51 -31.69 -6.94
C ASP A 657 7.35 -30.80 -7.41
N ARG A 658 7.25 -29.58 -6.87
CA ARG A 658 6.22 -28.61 -7.28
C ARG A 658 6.51 -28.07 -8.68
N ASP A 659 7.77 -27.78 -8.99
CA ASP A 659 8.19 -27.34 -10.32
C ASP A 659 7.93 -28.45 -11.34
N GLN A 660 8.28 -29.70 -11.02
CA GLN A 660 8.07 -30.86 -11.90
C GLN A 660 6.57 -31.09 -12.17
N ALA A 661 5.72 -31.02 -11.14
CA ALA A 661 4.27 -31.15 -11.30
C ALA A 661 3.68 -30.05 -12.19
N TRP A 662 4.18 -28.82 -12.05
CA TRP A 662 3.75 -27.69 -12.86
C TRP A 662 4.24 -27.78 -14.31
N ILE A 663 5.49 -28.20 -14.53
CA ILE A 663 6.03 -28.50 -15.87
C ILE A 663 5.21 -29.59 -16.55
N GLY A 664 4.83 -30.65 -15.81
CA GLY A 664 3.91 -31.68 -16.30
C GLY A 664 2.54 -31.14 -16.69
N ALA A 665 1.99 -30.18 -15.94
CA ALA A 665 0.73 -29.52 -16.29
C ALA A 665 0.85 -28.69 -17.58
N VAL A 666 1.98 -28.00 -17.79
CA VAL A 666 2.26 -27.28 -19.05
C VAL A 666 2.41 -28.25 -20.22
N ALA A 667 3.13 -29.37 -20.04
CA ALA A 667 3.25 -30.43 -21.04
C ALA A 667 1.88 -30.99 -21.46
N ASN A 668 0.94 -31.13 -20.51
CA ASN A 668 -0.41 -31.61 -20.81
C ASN A 668 -1.22 -30.69 -21.74
N LYS A 669 -0.88 -29.40 -21.82
CA LYS A 669 -1.54 -28.46 -22.74
C LYS A 669 -1.22 -28.78 -24.21
N PHE A 670 -0.06 -29.39 -24.47
CA PHE A 670 0.41 -29.69 -25.82
C PHE A 670 0.02 -31.09 -26.33
N ARG A 671 -0.76 -31.85 -25.54
CA ARG A 671 -1.33 -33.14 -25.99
C ARG A 671 -2.23 -32.88 -27.21
N GLY A 672 -2.04 -33.65 -28.29
CA GLY A 672 -2.82 -33.50 -29.52
C GLY A 672 -4.32 -33.60 -29.23
N LYS A 673 -5.10 -32.59 -29.64
CA LYS A 673 -6.56 -32.64 -29.64
C LYS A 673 -7.01 -32.97 -31.06
N THR A 674 -7.67 -34.11 -31.27
CA THR A 674 -8.45 -34.32 -32.49
C THR A 674 -9.60 -33.33 -32.51
N HIS A 675 -9.60 -32.42 -33.49
CA HIS A 675 -10.82 -31.79 -33.94
C HIS A 675 -11.68 -32.89 -34.58
N VAL A 676 -12.77 -33.26 -33.91
CA VAL A 676 -13.93 -33.92 -34.55
C VAL A 676 -14.88 -32.84 -35.01
#